data_AF-A0A2N2KNE5-F1
#
_entry.id   AF-A0A2N2KNE5-F1
#
_cell.length_a   1.000
_cell.length_b   1.000
_cell.length_c   1.000
_cell.angle_alpha   90.00
_cell.angle_beta   90.00
_cell.angle_gamma   90.00
#
_symmetry.space_group_name_H-M   'P 1'
#
loop_
_entity.id
_entity.type
_entity.pdbx_description
1 polymer ?
#
loop_
_entity_poly.entity_id
_entity_poly.type
_entity_poly.pdbx_seq_one_letter_code
_entity_poly.pdbx_strand_id
1 'polypeptide(L)'
;MTINKNWRRIMLALLFLAVFAVPPAAAQEIKKIAVLPFDIYSKGDNTALRKTLFQKLSEELGKEKLVQLLPTSDLLAGTEKVTDKFAMEAGKSLGADFIIMGSMTQFGETMSIDARIIDAQTENVLPSVSLQGKGLADIPPLVTRLKTEILTRTGLIIKIAKVEIKGNRKIESLVITQQIKSQKGKPFVEADITSDIKTIFKMGFFQDVSAEVSEVPEGKVITFVVLEKGLISDIQINGNKALDRDAINDVLTVKTRQTINREKIKTDLEKIKALYDSKGYYNAEISDRVEKDGEKDFRIIIDIKENDRIYIRSITFEGNEAYSTKELKNMMGTNEYGLLHFFNDSGLLKRDQLKQDVGKINTYYFNNGFINAQIGEPEITHDKKGIYIKIIIKEGKRFKIGKVEISGDHLDKPRAEILKALITKEGNNYDREAIVKDMETVTQFYTDEGYANTDVNPKINTREKEQLADVDFSINKGGLVYFNRITITGNTNTRDKVIRRQLEIIERDLYSSSKLKTSYANLNRLRYFEEIDFKTEKGPDQSVMDVNIRVKEKNTGMFMIGAGYSAVDQAVIMAQVTQQNFLGRGQILSLKASLGSTTNMYELSFTEPWLFDLPLWFKYDVWKYKKTYDSYNWDSRGTGFTFSYPLWKKIYGSIGYRLTLDEIQDVNNATAPWYIKGEVGPTDTTVVNPPGQTVTSSVTLGIGIDDTDDSIFPTKGTRANLFVQQAGGYFGGDNSYTKTGFTVAKFFPLPLNLVFAAKGRIGNIESHNTDKQFPYDVPISERYVLGGLTTIRGLQYLGVRGSGTSDVLGGTSMLVLNLEIVFPLIKSAGMKGVIFYDTGNTWEGGYKLNDLRQTVGAGIRWYSPIGPLRLEYGYVLDRKENESAGRWEFSIGMMM
;
A
#
# COMPACT_ATOMS: atom_id res chain seq x y z
N MET A 1 -37.26 5.77 -47.13
CA MET A 1 -37.85 7.05 -47.55
C MET A 1 -37.43 7.30 -49.00
N THR A 2 -38.36 7.12 -49.92
CA THR A 2 -38.15 7.16 -51.38
C THR A 2 -38.00 8.61 -51.84
N ILE A 3 -36.76 9.04 -52.09
CA ILE A 3 -36.48 10.39 -52.57
C ILE A 3 -36.63 10.45 -54.10
N ASN A 4 -37.39 11.45 -54.50
CA ASN A 4 -38.00 11.71 -55.80
C ASN A 4 -36.98 11.88 -56.95
N LYS A 5 -37.26 11.26 -58.10
CA LYS A 5 -36.42 11.23 -59.32
C LYS A 5 -36.14 12.63 -59.89
N ASN A 6 -36.95 13.62 -59.53
CA ASN A 6 -36.78 15.02 -59.95
C ASN A 6 -35.64 15.77 -59.22
N TRP A 7 -35.26 15.35 -58.00
CA TRP A 7 -34.17 16.02 -57.27
C TRP A 7 -32.78 15.68 -57.81
N ARG A 8 -32.60 14.49 -58.41
CA ARG A 8 -31.37 14.13 -59.13
C ARG A 8 -31.15 14.98 -60.38
N ARG A 9 -32.21 15.41 -61.08
CA ARG A 9 -32.08 16.30 -62.26
C ARG A 9 -31.76 17.74 -61.87
N ILE A 10 -32.26 18.22 -60.72
CA ILE A 10 -31.92 19.54 -60.19
C ILE A 10 -30.48 19.56 -59.66
N MET A 11 -30.01 18.48 -59.00
CA MET A 11 -28.61 18.39 -58.59
C MET A 11 -27.64 18.22 -59.76
N LEU A 12 -28.00 17.50 -60.83
CA LEU A 12 -27.18 17.43 -62.04
C LEU A 12 -27.18 18.75 -62.82
N ALA A 13 -28.28 19.51 -62.82
CA ALA A 13 -28.32 20.85 -63.41
C ALA A 13 -27.50 21.87 -62.59
N LEU A 14 -27.50 21.77 -61.25
CA LEU A 14 -26.64 22.58 -60.38
C LEU A 14 -25.15 22.18 -60.46
N LEU A 15 -24.85 20.90 -60.71
CA LEU A 15 -23.49 20.45 -61.01
C LEU A 15 -23.01 20.93 -62.40
N PHE A 16 -23.91 21.07 -63.38
CA PHE A 16 -23.56 21.58 -64.71
C PHE A 16 -23.43 23.12 -64.74
N LEU A 17 -24.19 23.84 -63.90
CA LEU A 17 -24.08 25.30 -63.77
C LEU A 17 -22.89 25.76 -62.89
N ALA A 18 -22.34 24.89 -62.04
CA ALA A 18 -21.13 25.19 -61.28
C ALA A 18 -19.82 24.99 -62.08
N VAL A 19 -19.89 24.43 -63.29
CA VAL A 19 -18.71 24.22 -64.17
C VAL A 19 -18.45 25.43 -65.10
N PHE A 20 -19.37 26.40 -65.19
CA PHE A 20 -19.24 27.58 -66.06
C PHE A 20 -19.11 28.92 -65.35
N ALA A 21 -18.85 28.92 -64.04
CA ALA A 21 -18.57 30.14 -63.27
C ALA A 21 -17.18 30.09 -62.61
N VAL A 22 -16.16 29.73 -63.39
CA VAL A 22 -14.77 30.09 -63.05
C VAL A 22 -14.56 31.47 -63.69
N PRO A 23 -14.42 32.57 -62.93
CA PRO A 23 -13.90 33.79 -63.52
C PRO A 23 -12.53 33.44 -64.13
N PRO A 24 -12.13 34.01 -65.28
CA PRO A 24 -10.78 33.77 -65.77
C PRO A 24 -9.84 34.08 -64.61
N ALA A 25 -9.08 33.08 -64.15
CA ALA A 25 -8.01 33.31 -63.21
C ALA A 25 -7.20 34.44 -63.81
N ALA A 26 -7.26 35.63 -63.19
CA ALA A 26 -6.41 36.73 -63.60
C ALA A 26 -5.00 36.15 -63.52
N ALA A 27 -4.39 35.90 -64.68
CA ALA A 27 -3.02 35.45 -64.73
C ALA A 27 -2.25 36.48 -63.92
N GLN A 28 -1.70 36.07 -62.77
CA GLN A 28 -0.95 36.98 -61.91
C GLN A 28 0.16 37.55 -62.78
N GLU A 29 0.03 38.83 -63.14
CA GLU A 29 0.97 39.49 -64.03
C GLU A 29 2.36 39.39 -63.42
N ILE A 30 3.28 38.79 -64.16
CA ILE A 30 4.68 38.75 -63.80
C ILE A 30 5.15 40.20 -63.69
N LYS A 31 5.50 40.63 -62.48
CA LYS A 31 5.97 41.99 -62.26
C LYS A 31 7.46 42.08 -62.61
N LYS A 32 7.77 43.01 -63.51
CA LYS A 32 9.14 43.29 -63.95
C LYS A 32 9.81 44.20 -62.93
N ILE A 33 10.87 43.71 -62.30
CA ILE A 33 11.59 44.45 -61.26
C ILE A 33 12.99 44.79 -61.77
N ALA A 34 13.35 46.07 -61.71
CA ALA A 34 14.71 46.53 -61.95
C ALA A 34 15.38 46.84 -60.60
N VAL A 35 16.49 46.18 -60.31
CA VAL A 35 17.33 46.51 -59.15
C VAL A 35 18.46 47.40 -59.64
N LEU A 36 18.66 48.53 -58.96
CA LEU A 36 19.80 49.44 -59.19
C LEU A 36 20.88 49.20 -58.13
N PRO A 37 22.16 49.51 -58.43
CA PRO A 37 23.24 49.36 -57.45
C PRO A 37 22.97 50.23 -56.23
N PHE A 38 23.12 49.64 -55.04
CA PHE A 38 22.99 50.38 -53.79
C PHE A 38 24.22 51.28 -53.57
N ASP A 39 23.99 52.44 -52.98
CA ASP A 39 25.05 53.32 -52.51
C ASP A 39 25.66 52.75 -51.24
N ILE A 40 26.99 52.54 -51.23
CA ILE A 40 27.67 51.93 -50.10
C ILE A 40 28.49 52.98 -49.36
N TYR A 41 28.17 53.19 -48.08
CA TYR A 41 28.90 54.07 -47.18
C TYR A 41 29.65 53.22 -46.14
N SER A 42 30.92 52.91 -46.41
CA SER A 42 31.78 52.11 -45.51
C SER A 42 33.24 52.61 -45.47
N LYS A 43 34.01 52.23 -44.44
CA LYS A 43 35.47 52.45 -44.36
C LYS A 43 36.22 51.34 -45.13
N GLY A 44 36.29 51.41 -46.47
CA GLY A 44 37.01 50.42 -47.28
C GLY A 44 36.70 50.48 -48.79
N ASP A 45 37.20 49.51 -49.57
CA ASP A 45 36.81 49.36 -50.99
C ASP A 45 35.34 48.94 -51.10
N ASN A 46 34.51 49.89 -51.50
CA ASN A 46 33.06 49.75 -51.58
C ASN A 46 32.61 48.90 -52.79
N THR A 47 33.53 48.58 -53.73
CA THR A 47 33.20 47.92 -54.99
C THR A 47 32.76 46.47 -54.78
N ALA A 48 33.45 45.74 -53.91
CA ALA A 48 33.13 44.35 -53.59
C ALA A 48 31.77 44.22 -52.87
N LEU A 49 31.52 45.07 -51.87
CA LEU A 49 30.27 45.07 -51.09
C LEU A 49 29.06 45.45 -51.93
N ARG A 50 29.21 46.47 -52.79
CA ARG A 50 28.18 46.87 -53.75
C ARG A 50 27.79 45.71 -54.65
N LYS A 51 28.78 44.99 -55.20
CA LYS A 51 28.55 43.83 -56.06
C LYS A 51 27.88 42.68 -55.33
N THR A 52 28.30 42.35 -54.11
CA THR A 52 27.73 41.24 -53.33
C THR A 52 26.28 41.50 -52.93
N LEU A 53 25.94 42.70 -52.45
CA LEU A 53 24.57 43.03 -52.07
C LEU A 53 23.63 43.02 -53.28
N PHE A 54 24.05 43.66 -54.37
CA PHE A 54 23.31 43.68 -55.63
C PHE A 54 23.04 42.28 -56.16
N GLN A 55 24.08 41.44 -56.22
CA GLN A 55 23.97 40.07 -56.71
C GLN A 55 23.06 39.21 -55.84
N LYS A 56 23.25 39.20 -54.51
CA LYS A 56 22.42 38.39 -53.61
C LYS A 56 20.97 38.81 -53.59
N LEU A 57 20.68 40.11 -53.62
CA LEU A 57 19.30 40.61 -53.66
C LEU A 57 18.61 40.25 -54.98
N SER A 58 19.33 40.36 -56.09
CA SER A 58 18.84 39.93 -57.40
C SER A 58 18.63 38.42 -57.44
N GLU A 59 19.55 37.61 -56.92
CA GLU A 59 19.39 36.16 -56.84
C GLU A 59 18.17 35.76 -55.99
N GLU A 60 17.93 36.41 -54.85
CA GLU A 60 16.79 36.11 -53.99
C GLU A 60 15.45 36.55 -54.62
N LEU A 61 15.38 37.76 -55.20
CA LEU A 61 14.17 38.22 -55.89
C LEU A 61 13.85 37.36 -57.12
N GLY A 62 14.87 36.86 -57.83
CA GLY A 62 14.72 36.00 -59.00
C GLY A 62 14.22 34.58 -58.69
N LYS A 63 14.20 34.16 -57.43
CA LYS A 63 13.63 32.87 -57.01
C LYS A 63 12.09 32.88 -57.01
N GLU A 64 11.46 34.05 -57.05
CA GLU A 64 10.00 34.17 -57.01
C GLU A 64 9.37 34.02 -58.39
N LYS A 65 8.37 33.14 -58.50
CA LYS A 65 7.71 32.80 -59.77
C LYS A 65 6.98 33.98 -60.44
N LEU A 66 6.64 35.00 -59.65
CA LEU A 66 5.88 36.18 -60.11
C LEU A 66 6.77 37.41 -60.37
N VAL A 67 8.09 37.25 -60.30
CA VAL A 67 9.07 38.33 -60.50
C VAL A 67 9.92 38.03 -61.73
N GLN A 68 9.98 38.98 -62.66
CA GLN A 68 10.96 38.98 -63.74
C GLN A 68 11.99 40.07 -63.48
N LEU A 69 13.25 39.71 -63.23
CA LEU A 69 14.31 40.69 -63.08
C LEU A 69 14.79 41.20 -64.43
N LEU A 70 14.90 42.53 -64.55
CA LEU A 70 15.40 43.18 -65.74
C LEU A 70 16.90 43.48 -65.62
N PRO A 71 17.71 43.26 -66.67
CA PRO A 71 19.14 43.56 -66.64
C PRO A 71 19.37 45.07 -66.63
N THR A 72 20.15 45.56 -65.66
CA THR A 72 20.45 46.99 -65.47
C THR A 72 21.89 47.37 -65.81
N SER A 73 22.72 46.43 -66.27
CA SER A 73 24.16 46.62 -66.53
C SER A 73 24.48 47.69 -67.57
N ASP A 74 23.69 47.74 -68.65
CA ASP A 74 24.02 48.54 -69.84
C ASP A 74 23.63 50.02 -69.66
N LEU A 75 22.71 50.31 -68.74
CA LEU A 75 22.28 51.67 -68.37
C LEU A 75 23.25 52.41 -67.44
N LEU A 76 24.17 51.69 -66.82
CA LEU A 76 25.08 52.22 -65.80
C LEU A 76 26.45 52.63 -66.37
N ALA A 77 26.69 52.42 -67.67
CA ALA A 77 27.94 52.77 -68.34
C ALA A 77 28.12 54.30 -68.43
N GLY A 78 28.84 54.87 -67.45
CA GLY A 78 29.21 56.29 -67.42
C GLY A 78 28.55 57.14 -66.34
N THR A 79 27.78 56.55 -65.41
CA THR A 79 27.05 57.30 -64.37
C THR A 79 27.54 56.92 -62.97
N GLU A 80 28.21 57.83 -62.26
CA GLU A 80 28.75 57.56 -60.91
C GLU A 80 27.71 57.68 -59.78
N LYS A 81 26.59 58.39 -60.00
CA LYS A 81 25.57 58.63 -58.97
C LYS A 81 24.14 58.48 -59.52
N VAL A 82 23.40 57.53 -58.93
CA VAL A 82 22.01 57.23 -59.30
C VAL A 82 21.09 58.19 -58.55
N THR A 83 20.47 59.13 -59.25
CA THR A 83 19.45 60.03 -58.68
C THR A 83 18.05 59.48 -58.90
N ASP A 84 17.06 59.91 -58.10
CA ASP A 84 15.66 59.48 -58.25
C ASP A 84 15.12 59.76 -59.68
N LYS A 85 15.54 60.88 -60.29
CA LYS A 85 15.20 61.23 -61.68
C LYS A 85 15.77 60.22 -62.67
N PHE A 86 17.04 59.84 -62.50
CA PHE A 86 17.69 58.81 -63.31
C PHE A 86 17.04 57.44 -63.11
N ALA A 87 16.69 57.07 -61.87
CA ALA A 87 16.01 55.81 -61.59
C ALA A 87 14.67 55.73 -62.31
N MET A 88 13.85 56.79 -62.29
CA MET A 88 12.57 56.81 -63.01
C MET A 88 12.74 56.75 -64.54
N GLU A 89 13.71 57.46 -65.10
CA GLU A 89 14.02 57.40 -66.54
C GLU A 89 14.51 56.00 -66.94
N ALA A 90 15.37 55.38 -66.12
CA ALA A 90 15.84 54.02 -66.33
C ALA A 90 14.69 53.00 -66.26
N GLY A 91 13.78 53.11 -65.28
CA GLY A 91 12.60 52.23 -65.18
C GLY A 91 11.67 52.32 -66.38
N LYS A 92 11.41 53.53 -66.88
CA LYS A 92 10.59 53.74 -68.09
C LYS A 92 11.26 53.15 -69.33
N SER A 93 12.58 53.32 -69.48
CA SER A 93 13.32 52.74 -70.62
C SER A 93 13.36 51.21 -70.61
N LEU A 94 13.38 50.60 -69.42
CA LEU A 94 13.43 49.15 -69.23
C LEU A 94 12.04 48.49 -69.25
N GLY A 95 10.97 49.28 -69.13
CA GLY A 95 9.62 48.76 -68.89
C GLY A 95 9.52 48.00 -67.57
N ALA A 96 10.22 48.48 -66.53
CA ALA A 96 10.10 47.95 -65.18
C ALA A 96 8.77 48.41 -64.55
N ASP A 97 8.13 47.54 -63.78
CA ASP A 97 6.97 47.89 -62.96
C ASP A 97 7.43 48.52 -61.63
N PHE A 98 8.48 47.94 -61.04
CA PHE A 98 9.07 48.45 -59.80
C PHE A 98 10.58 48.59 -59.93
N ILE A 99 11.11 49.66 -59.33
CA ILE A 99 12.54 49.95 -59.26
C ILE A 99 12.96 49.92 -57.82
N ILE A 100 14.00 49.15 -57.53
CA ILE A 100 14.57 49.02 -56.19
C ILE A 100 15.94 49.68 -56.20
N MET A 101 16.10 50.71 -55.38
CA MET A 101 17.38 51.39 -55.16
C MET A 101 17.53 51.70 -53.67
N GLY A 102 18.70 52.13 -53.25
CA GLY A 102 18.89 52.42 -51.84
C GLY A 102 20.33 52.61 -51.44
N SER A 103 20.55 52.66 -50.13
CA SER A 103 21.88 52.77 -49.56
C SER A 103 22.12 51.71 -48.50
N MET A 104 23.37 51.27 -48.40
CA MET A 104 23.87 50.47 -47.29
C MET A 104 24.93 51.28 -46.54
N THR A 105 24.71 51.50 -45.26
CA THR A 105 25.66 52.20 -44.38
C THR A 105 26.25 51.21 -43.39
N GLN A 106 27.58 51.15 -43.34
CA GLN A 106 28.31 50.33 -42.36
C GLN A 106 29.04 51.24 -41.38
N PHE A 107 28.70 51.12 -40.10
CA PHE A 107 29.34 51.81 -38.99
C PHE A 107 29.83 50.79 -37.96
N GLY A 108 31.15 50.59 -37.90
CA GLY A 108 31.75 49.52 -37.08
C GLY A 108 31.25 48.14 -37.51
N GLU A 109 30.70 47.39 -36.56
CA GLU A 109 30.08 46.08 -36.80
C GLU A 109 28.59 46.17 -37.19
N THR A 110 27.98 47.35 -37.16
CA THR A 110 26.55 47.52 -37.51
C THR A 110 26.38 47.93 -38.97
N MET A 111 25.39 47.34 -39.62
CA MET A 111 25.02 47.62 -41.01
C MET A 111 23.54 47.98 -41.07
N SER A 112 23.20 49.04 -41.78
CA SER A 112 21.83 49.41 -42.14
C SER A 112 21.67 49.35 -43.64
N ILE A 113 20.60 48.70 -44.12
CA ILE A 113 20.19 48.70 -45.53
C ILE A 113 18.87 49.44 -45.61
N ASP A 114 18.87 50.53 -46.37
CA ASP A 114 17.73 51.38 -46.63
C ASP A 114 17.35 51.24 -48.11
N ALA A 115 16.34 50.43 -48.39
CA ALA A 115 15.80 50.25 -49.73
C ALA A 115 14.58 51.15 -49.96
N ARG A 116 14.60 51.86 -51.07
CA ARG A 116 13.48 52.60 -51.62
C ARG A 116 12.91 51.82 -52.79
N ILE A 117 11.58 51.79 -52.86
CA ILE A 117 10.85 51.09 -53.91
C ILE A 117 10.05 52.14 -54.65
N ILE A 118 10.29 52.27 -55.95
CA ILE A 118 9.59 53.22 -56.81
C ILE A 118 8.68 52.42 -57.73
N ASP A 119 7.41 52.77 -57.77
CA ASP A 119 6.47 52.28 -58.76
C ASP A 119 6.66 53.12 -60.04
N ALA A 120 7.19 52.49 -61.07
CA ALA A 120 7.52 53.16 -62.33
C ALA A 120 6.30 53.45 -63.19
N GLN A 121 5.15 52.82 -62.92
CA GLN A 121 3.89 53.07 -63.63
C GLN A 121 3.13 54.25 -63.05
N THR A 122 3.12 54.40 -61.72
CA THR A 122 2.40 55.47 -61.03
C THR A 122 3.27 56.67 -60.64
N GLU A 123 4.58 56.58 -60.89
CA GLU A 123 5.61 57.56 -60.49
C GLU A 123 5.64 57.82 -58.97
N ASN A 124 5.08 56.90 -58.18
CA ASN A 124 4.97 57.05 -56.74
C ASN A 124 6.08 56.29 -56.01
N VAL A 125 6.60 56.89 -54.94
CA VAL A 125 7.59 56.25 -54.08
C VAL A 125 6.85 55.49 -52.99
N LEU A 126 6.96 54.16 -52.99
CA LEU A 126 6.41 53.34 -51.93
C LEU A 126 7.23 53.52 -50.64
N PRO A 127 6.62 53.28 -49.46
CA PRO A 127 7.32 53.42 -48.17
C PRO A 127 8.65 52.65 -48.16
N SER A 128 9.73 53.28 -47.67
CA SER A 128 11.08 52.70 -47.66
C SER A 128 11.21 51.56 -46.64
N VAL A 129 12.05 50.59 -46.96
CA VAL A 129 12.38 49.44 -46.10
C VAL A 129 13.75 49.69 -45.47
N SER A 130 13.80 49.76 -44.14
CA SER A 130 15.04 49.90 -43.37
C SER A 130 15.27 48.64 -42.55
N LEU A 131 16.41 47.98 -42.73
CA LEU A 131 16.80 46.76 -42.00
C LEU A 131 18.20 46.90 -41.41
N GLN A 132 18.38 46.45 -40.18
CA GLN A 132 19.66 46.53 -39.46
C GLN A 132 20.19 45.11 -39.15
N GLY A 133 21.51 44.90 -39.29
CA GLY A 133 22.19 43.66 -38.86
C GLY A 133 23.62 43.90 -38.40
N LYS A 134 24.30 42.81 -38.00
CA LYS A 134 25.62 42.84 -37.37
C LYS A 134 26.65 42.09 -38.23
N GLY A 135 27.54 42.84 -38.88
CA GLY A 135 28.67 42.33 -39.64
C GLY A 135 28.30 41.72 -41.00
N LEU A 136 29.33 41.35 -41.76
CA LEU A 136 29.21 40.87 -43.14
C LEU A 136 28.51 39.50 -43.26
N ALA A 137 28.52 38.68 -42.19
CA ALA A 137 27.87 37.38 -42.16
C ALA A 137 26.33 37.47 -42.15
N ASP A 138 25.77 38.60 -41.74
CA ASP A 138 24.32 38.85 -41.69
C ASP A 138 23.73 39.30 -43.03
N ILE A 139 24.55 39.49 -44.07
CA ILE A 139 24.07 39.93 -45.40
C ILE A 139 23.03 38.95 -45.98
N PRO A 140 23.25 37.62 -46.04
CA PRO A 140 22.25 36.70 -46.57
C PRO A 140 20.87 36.74 -45.86
N PRO A 141 20.77 36.62 -44.52
CA PRO A 141 19.47 36.71 -43.84
C PRO A 141 18.83 38.09 -43.92
N LEU A 142 19.62 39.17 -43.97
CA LEU A 142 19.09 40.52 -44.23
C LEU A 142 18.49 40.63 -45.62
N VAL A 143 19.15 40.07 -46.64
CA VAL A 143 18.65 40.06 -48.02
C VAL A 143 17.34 39.25 -48.14
N THR A 144 17.21 38.11 -47.46
CA THR A 144 15.95 37.33 -47.46
C THR A 144 14.80 38.09 -46.79
N ARG A 145 15.07 38.82 -45.70
CA ARG A 145 14.08 39.70 -45.05
C ARG A 145 13.73 40.88 -45.94
N LEU A 146 14.73 41.50 -46.57
CA LEU A 146 14.58 42.61 -47.51
C LEU A 146 13.70 42.20 -48.69
N LYS A 147 13.97 41.02 -49.28
CA LYS A 147 13.14 40.40 -50.31
C LYS A 147 11.68 40.29 -49.85
N THR A 148 11.44 39.68 -48.70
CA THR A 148 10.07 39.45 -48.19
C THR A 148 9.32 40.76 -47.98
N GLU A 149 9.98 41.79 -47.45
CA GLU A 149 9.38 43.10 -47.21
C GLU A 149 9.13 43.86 -48.53
N ILE A 150 10.07 43.78 -49.48
CA ILE A 150 9.92 44.33 -50.83
C ILE A 150 8.71 43.69 -51.52
N LEU A 151 8.63 42.36 -51.55
CA LEU A 151 7.54 41.62 -52.19
C LEU A 151 6.19 41.86 -51.50
N THR A 152 6.19 42.07 -50.19
CA THR A 152 4.97 42.45 -49.45
C THR A 152 4.49 43.83 -49.87
N ARG A 153 5.39 44.81 -50.00
CA ARG A 153 5.05 46.20 -50.34
C ARG A 153 4.69 46.39 -51.82
N THR A 154 5.24 45.54 -52.70
CA THR A 154 4.84 45.48 -54.11
C THR A 154 3.57 44.64 -54.34
N GLY A 155 2.95 44.10 -53.27
CA GLY A 155 1.70 43.34 -53.35
C GLY A 155 1.84 41.90 -53.88
N LEU A 156 3.06 41.38 -53.98
CA LEU A 156 3.38 40.06 -54.53
C LEU A 156 3.27 38.92 -53.51
N ILE A 157 3.15 39.22 -52.21
CA ILE A 157 2.87 38.25 -51.14
C ILE A 157 1.56 38.60 -50.43
N ILE A 158 0.62 37.65 -50.40
CA ILE A 158 -0.67 37.81 -49.73
C ILE A 158 -0.57 37.32 -48.28
N LYS A 159 -0.95 38.17 -47.33
CA LYS A 159 -0.96 37.85 -45.89
C LYS A 159 -2.29 37.24 -45.46
N ILE A 160 -2.28 36.50 -44.37
CA ILE A 160 -3.48 36.03 -43.69
C ILE A 160 -4.06 37.20 -42.89
N ALA A 161 -5.20 37.74 -43.35
CA ALA A 161 -5.89 38.85 -42.71
C ALA A 161 -6.58 38.42 -41.40
N LYS A 162 -7.18 37.21 -41.40
CA LYS A 162 -7.93 36.67 -40.26
C LYS A 162 -8.02 35.14 -40.32
N VAL A 163 -8.05 34.52 -39.15
CA VAL A 163 -8.38 33.09 -38.99
C VAL A 163 -9.64 32.99 -38.15
N GLU A 164 -10.64 32.27 -38.65
CA GLU A 164 -11.91 32.02 -37.96
C GLU A 164 -12.13 30.52 -37.79
N ILE A 165 -12.77 30.14 -36.69
CA ILE A 165 -13.26 28.77 -36.47
C ILE A 165 -14.78 28.83 -36.43
N LYS A 166 -15.46 27.99 -37.21
CA LYS A 166 -16.92 27.86 -37.24
C LYS A 166 -17.35 26.42 -36.99
N GLY A 167 -18.45 26.24 -36.28
CA GLY A 167 -19.03 24.93 -35.96
C GLY A 167 -18.53 24.31 -34.65
N ASN A 168 -17.56 24.95 -33.97
CA ASN A 168 -17.22 24.63 -32.59
C ASN A 168 -18.28 25.19 -31.62
N ARG A 169 -18.60 24.45 -30.57
CA ARG A 169 -19.62 24.78 -29.58
C ARG A 169 -19.07 24.62 -28.17
N LYS A 170 -18.55 23.45 -27.83
CA LYS A 170 -18.01 23.16 -26.50
C LYS A 170 -16.50 23.39 -26.43
N ILE A 171 -15.79 23.27 -27.55
CA ILE A 171 -14.36 23.58 -27.63
C ILE A 171 -14.22 25.06 -28.01
N GLU A 172 -13.50 25.83 -27.19
CA GLU A 172 -13.27 27.24 -27.49
C GLU A 172 -12.39 27.42 -28.74
N SER A 173 -12.73 28.41 -29.57
CA SER A 173 -12.00 28.68 -30.82
C SER A 173 -10.51 28.98 -30.56
N LEU A 174 -10.16 29.52 -29.39
CA LEU A 174 -8.78 29.80 -29.01
C LEU A 174 -7.95 28.51 -28.86
N VAL A 175 -8.53 27.46 -28.28
CA VAL A 175 -7.86 26.15 -28.09
C VAL A 175 -7.48 25.56 -29.44
N ILE A 176 -8.36 25.70 -30.44
CA ILE A 176 -8.14 25.21 -31.80
C ILE A 176 -7.09 26.09 -32.51
N THR A 177 -7.19 27.41 -32.35
CA THR A 177 -6.29 28.39 -32.99
C THR A 177 -4.84 28.29 -32.47
N GLN A 178 -4.64 27.88 -31.23
CA GLN A 178 -3.30 27.66 -30.65
C GLN A 178 -2.58 26.43 -31.20
N GLN A 179 -3.31 25.47 -31.79
CA GLN A 179 -2.73 24.22 -32.31
C GLN A 179 -2.36 24.31 -33.80
N ILE A 180 -2.75 25.38 -34.50
CA ILE A 180 -2.54 25.54 -35.95
C ILE A 180 -1.38 26.51 -36.26
N LYS A 181 -0.73 26.28 -37.40
CA LYS A 181 0.41 27.08 -37.90
C LYS A 181 -0.06 28.39 -38.54
N SER A 182 -1.19 28.35 -39.24
CA SER A 182 -1.83 29.49 -39.90
C SER A 182 -2.32 30.51 -38.87
N GLN A 183 -1.76 31.72 -38.90
CA GLN A 183 -2.08 32.80 -37.95
C GLN A 183 -2.18 34.15 -38.65
N LYS A 184 -2.97 35.05 -38.07
CA LYS A 184 -3.11 36.44 -38.55
C LYS A 184 -1.73 37.11 -38.71
N GLY A 185 -1.50 37.73 -39.86
CA GLY A 185 -0.28 38.45 -40.20
C GLY A 185 0.83 37.62 -40.84
N LYS A 186 0.73 36.28 -40.84
CA LYS A 186 1.69 35.38 -41.53
C LYS A 186 1.41 35.30 -43.04
N PRO A 187 2.40 34.93 -43.87
CA PRO A 187 2.18 34.67 -45.30
C PRO A 187 1.20 33.51 -45.50
N PHE A 188 0.35 33.61 -46.51
CA PHE A 188 -0.57 32.54 -46.88
C PHE A 188 0.19 31.41 -47.59
N VAL A 189 0.16 30.19 -47.01
CA VAL A 189 0.80 28.99 -47.56
C VAL A 189 -0.20 27.82 -47.51
N GLU A 190 -0.58 27.27 -48.67
CA GLU A 190 -1.58 26.20 -48.76
C GLU A 190 -1.16 24.89 -48.05
N ALA A 191 0.14 24.59 -48.04
CA ALA A 191 0.68 23.42 -47.35
C ALA A 191 0.44 23.47 -45.82
N ASP A 192 0.45 24.66 -45.24
CA ASP A 192 0.18 24.85 -43.81
C ASP A 192 -1.29 24.59 -43.47
N ILE A 193 -2.23 24.96 -44.36
CA ILE A 193 -3.66 24.70 -44.18
C ILE A 193 -3.96 23.19 -44.13
N THR A 194 -3.32 22.43 -45.01
CA THR A 194 -3.47 20.96 -45.03
C THR A 194 -2.89 20.31 -43.76
N SER A 195 -1.77 20.84 -43.27
CA SER A 195 -1.19 20.42 -41.98
C SER A 195 -2.13 20.74 -40.83
N ASP A 196 -2.74 21.93 -40.84
CA ASP A 196 -3.62 22.42 -39.79
C ASP A 196 -4.93 21.62 -39.72
N ILE A 197 -5.55 21.27 -40.86
CA ILE A 197 -6.70 20.35 -40.90
C ILE A 197 -6.38 19.02 -40.20
N LYS A 198 -5.22 18.43 -40.51
CA LYS A 198 -4.77 17.17 -39.87
C LYS A 198 -4.55 17.34 -38.38
N THR A 199 -3.98 18.47 -37.95
CA THR A 199 -3.75 18.75 -36.52
C THR A 199 -5.07 18.86 -35.78
N ILE A 200 -6.04 19.63 -36.30
CA ILE A 200 -7.37 19.79 -35.70
C ILE A 200 -8.09 18.43 -35.62
N PHE A 201 -8.04 17.62 -36.69
CA PHE A 201 -8.67 16.29 -36.69
C PHE A 201 -8.04 15.34 -35.65
N LYS A 202 -6.70 15.38 -35.50
CA LYS A 202 -5.96 14.60 -34.50
C LYS A 202 -6.28 14.97 -33.05
N MET A 203 -6.87 16.14 -32.79
CA MET A 203 -7.36 16.50 -31.46
C MET A 203 -8.47 15.56 -30.97
N GLY A 204 -9.12 14.81 -31.88
CA GLY A 204 -10.08 13.75 -31.53
C GLY A 204 -11.50 14.22 -31.24
N PHE A 205 -11.71 15.54 -31.07
CA PHE A 205 -12.99 16.17 -30.74
C PHE A 205 -13.95 16.36 -31.92
N PHE A 206 -13.47 16.23 -33.17
CA PHE A 206 -14.25 16.56 -34.37
C PHE A 206 -14.46 15.35 -35.28
N GLN A 207 -15.67 15.23 -35.84
CA GLN A 207 -16.07 14.23 -36.82
C GLN A 207 -15.55 14.57 -38.22
N ASP A 208 -15.55 15.87 -38.55
CA ASP A 208 -15.12 16.40 -39.83
C ASP A 208 -14.47 17.78 -39.62
N VAL A 209 -13.48 18.09 -40.45
CA VAL A 209 -12.72 19.35 -40.43
C VAL A 209 -12.43 19.75 -41.86
N SER A 210 -12.91 20.92 -42.25
CA SER A 210 -12.63 21.54 -43.54
C SER A 210 -12.13 22.97 -43.37
N ALA A 211 -11.52 23.53 -44.40
CA ALA A 211 -11.04 24.92 -44.41
C ALA A 211 -11.55 25.63 -45.66
N GLU A 212 -12.19 26.78 -45.46
CA GLU A 212 -12.65 27.68 -46.52
C GLU A 212 -11.73 28.91 -46.55
N VAL A 213 -11.29 29.32 -47.74
CA VAL A 213 -10.44 30.48 -47.93
C VAL A 213 -11.18 31.54 -48.73
N SER A 214 -11.30 32.75 -48.18
CA SER A 214 -11.92 33.89 -48.85
C SER A 214 -10.95 35.06 -48.97
N GLU A 215 -11.10 35.86 -50.01
CA GLU A 215 -10.27 37.04 -50.27
C GLU A 215 -10.93 38.29 -49.71
N VAL A 216 -10.15 39.11 -49.01
CA VAL A 216 -10.53 40.45 -48.55
C VAL A 216 -9.44 41.45 -48.96
N PRO A 217 -9.73 42.77 -49.04
CA PRO A 217 -8.74 43.77 -49.43
C PRO A 217 -7.45 43.77 -48.56
N GLU A 218 -7.55 43.27 -47.33
CA GLU A 218 -6.45 43.19 -46.35
C GLU A 218 -5.65 41.88 -46.42
N GLY A 219 -6.05 40.91 -47.27
CA GLY A 219 -5.40 39.61 -47.42
C GLY A 219 -6.38 38.44 -47.54
N LYS A 220 -5.98 37.24 -47.10
CA LYS A 220 -6.83 36.03 -47.12
C LYS A 220 -7.43 35.76 -45.74
N VAL A 221 -8.71 35.43 -45.68
CA VAL A 221 -9.39 34.95 -44.47
C VAL A 221 -9.56 33.44 -44.55
N ILE A 222 -9.04 32.72 -43.56
CA ILE A 222 -9.13 31.26 -43.45
C ILE A 222 -10.20 30.93 -42.42
N THR A 223 -11.24 30.19 -42.81
CA THR A 223 -12.31 29.72 -41.92
C THR A 223 -12.24 28.21 -41.80
N PHE A 224 -11.87 27.69 -40.64
CA PHE A 224 -11.94 26.26 -40.36
C PHE A 224 -13.36 25.90 -39.92
N VAL A 225 -14.05 25.08 -40.72
CA VAL A 225 -15.39 24.57 -40.41
C VAL A 225 -15.23 23.19 -39.78
N VAL A 226 -15.63 23.07 -38.51
CA VAL A 226 -15.49 21.85 -37.72
C VAL A 226 -16.85 21.30 -37.31
N LEU A 227 -17.01 19.98 -37.39
CA LEU A 227 -18.18 19.28 -36.86
C LEU A 227 -17.80 18.56 -35.56
N GLU A 228 -18.14 19.14 -34.40
CA GLU A 228 -17.86 18.52 -33.10
C GLU A 228 -18.57 17.16 -32.93
N LYS A 229 -17.85 16.19 -32.37
CA LYS A 229 -18.41 14.90 -31.94
C LYS A 229 -19.35 15.11 -30.75
N GLY A 230 -20.43 14.34 -30.72
CA GLY A 230 -21.28 14.26 -29.53
C GLY A 230 -20.55 13.70 -28.31
N LEU A 231 -20.84 14.27 -27.14
CA LEU A 231 -20.30 13.80 -25.87
C LEU A 231 -21.34 12.97 -25.12
N ILE A 232 -20.86 12.14 -24.21
CA ILE A 232 -21.70 11.40 -23.27
C ILE A 232 -22.20 12.39 -22.22
N SER A 233 -23.51 12.68 -22.23
CA SER A 233 -24.14 13.58 -21.26
C SER A 233 -24.31 12.92 -19.90
N ASP A 234 -24.79 11.68 -19.91
CA ASP A 234 -25.13 10.90 -18.72
C ASP A 234 -24.94 9.39 -18.97
N ILE A 235 -24.68 8.65 -17.89
CA ILE A 235 -24.63 7.18 -17.85
C ILE A 235 -25.68 6.70 -16.85
N GLN A 236 -26.77 6.18 -17.40
CA GLN A 236 -27.89 5.68 -16.63
C GLN A 236 -27.78 4.15 -16.49
N ILE A 237 -27.91 3.66 -15.26
CA ILE A 237 -27.91 2.24 -14.95
C ILE A 237 -29.32 1.88 -14.46
N ASN A 238 -29.94 0.90 -15.10
CA ASN A 238 -31.28 0.43 -14.77
C ASN A 238 -31.24 -1.05 -14.37
N GLY A 239 -32.04 -1.42 -13.36
CA GLY A 239 -32.24 -2.82 -12.97
C GLY A 239 -31.23 -3.37 -11.97
N ASN A 240 -30.31 -2.54 -11.46
CA ASN A 240 -29.38 -2.91 -10.40
C ASN A 240 -30.04 -2.89 -9.00
N LYS A 241 -30.72 -3.97 -8.60
CA LYS A 241 -31.33 -4.09 -7.26
C LYS A 241 -30.39 -4.76 -6.26
N ALA A 242 -29.50 -5.62 -6.73
CA ALA A 242 -28.60 -6.41 -5.93
C ALA A 242 -27.25 -5.76 -5.67
N LEU A 243 -26.84 -4.84 -6.54
CA LEU A 243 -25.57 -4.13 -6.46
C LEU A 243 -25.80 -2.62 -6.44
N ASP A 244 -25.10 -1.95 -5.54
CA ASP A 244 -25.09 -0.50 -5.45
C ASP A 244 -24.55 0.12 -6.73
N ARG A 245 -25.13 1.25 -7.12
CA ARG A 245 -24.78 1.95 -8.36
C ARG A 245 -23.31 2.38 -8.36
N ASP A 246 -22.78 2.77 -7.20
CA ASP A 246 -21.39 3.21 -7.07
C ASP A 246 -20.39 2.09 -7.36
N ALA A 247 -20.68 0.86 -6.90
CA ALA A 247 -19.84 -0.30 -7.21
C ALA A 247 -19.78 -0.62 -8.72
N ILE A 248 -20.87 -0.35 -9.45
CA ILE A 248 -20.93 -0.48 -10.91
C ILE A 248 -20.17 0.68 -11.56
N ASN A 249 -20.31 1.90 -11.06
CA ASN A 249 -19.60 3.08 -11.58
C ASN A 249 -18.08 2.96 -11.43
N ASP A 250 -17.58 2.36 -10.35
CA ASP A 250 -16.14 2.19 -10.09
C ASP A 250 -15.45 1.28 -11.12
N VAL A 251 -16.18 0.34 -11.73
CA VAL A 251 -15.63 -0.55 -12.77
C VAL A 251 -15.75 0.03 -14.19
N LEU A 252 -16.55 1.09 -14.38
CA LEU A 252 -16.72 1.75 -15.68
C LEU A 252 -15.47 2.52 -16.08
N THR A 253 -15.00 2.27 -17.30
CA THR A 253 -13.89 3.02 -17.91
C THR A 253 -14.42 4.23 -18.68
N VAL A 254 -15.65 4.17 -19.17
CA VAL A 254 -16.36 5.26 -19.83
C VAL A 254 -16.85 6.27 -18.80
N LYS A 255 -16.58 7.56 -19.04
CA LYS A 255 -17.02 8.67 -18.17
C LYS A 255 -17.86 9.68 -18.95
N THR A 256 -18.67 10.44 -18.22
CA THR A 256 -19.39 11.58 -18.78
C THR A 256 -18.42 12.61 -19.35
N ARG A 257 -18.90 13.42 -20.30
CA ARG A 257 -18.13 14.43 -21.05
C ARG A 257 -17.01 13.87 -21.95
N GLN A 258 -16.97 12.55 -22.17
CA GLN A 258 -16.09 11.92 -23.17
C GLN A 258 -16.85 11.64 -24.47
N THR A 259 -16.12 11.46 -25.58
CA THR A 259 -16.70 10.98 -26.84
C THR A 259 -17.06 9.50 -26.75
N ILE A 260 -18.15 9.08 -27.40
CA ILE A 260 -18.53 7.66 -27.44
C ILE A 260 -17.42 6.81 -28.07
N ASN A 261 -17.06 5.73 -27.38
CA ASN A 261 -16.24 4.65 -27.90
C ASN A 261 -16.96 3.31 -27.66
N ARG A 262 -17.40 2.65 -28.73
CA ARG A 262 -18.15 1.40 -28.68
C ARG A 262 -17.34 0.22 -28.12
N GLU A 263 -16.04 0.18 -28.36
CA GLU A 263 -15.16 -0.87 -27.81
C GLU A 263 -15.05 -0.73 -26.29
N LYS A 264 -14.87 0.50 -25.79
CA LYS A 264 -14.83 0.75 -24.34
C LYS A 264 -16.15 0.38 -23.66
N ILE A 265 -17.30 0.69 -24.28
CA ILE A 265 -18.62 0.31 -23.76
C ILE A 265 -18.72 -1.22 -23.67
N LYS A 266 -18.29 -1.95 -24.71
CA LYS A 266 -18.30 -3.42 -24.69
C LYS A 266 -17.42 -4.00 -23.57
N THR A 267 -16.21 -3.47 -23.40
CA THR A 267 -15.32 -3.88 -22.30
C THR A 267 -15.93 -3.57 -20.94
N ASP A 268 -16.59 -2.43 -20.79
CA ASP A 268 -17.29 -2.07 -19.55
C ASP A 268 -18.45 -3.04 -19.26
N LEU A 269 -19.23 -3.44 -20.27
CA LEU A 269 -20.28 -4.46 -20.10
C LEU A 269 -19.70 -5.80 -19.61
N GLU A 270 -18.55 -6.22 -20.15
CA GLU A 270 -17.84 -7.44 -19.70
C GLU A 270 -17.35 -7.32 -18.25
N LYS A 271 -16.87 -6.14 -17.83
CA LYS A 271 -16.47 -5.86 -16.45
C LYS A 271 -17.64 -5.87 -15.48
N ILE A 272 -18.76 -5.25 -15.86
CA ILE A 272 -19.99 -5.27 -15.06
C ILE A 272 -20.49 -6.72 -14.97
N LYS A 273 -20.45 -7.48 -16.06
CA LYS A 273 -20.80 -8.91 -16.05
C LYS A 273 -19.92 -9.71 -15.09
N ALA A 274 -18.60 -9.49 -15.13
CA ALA A 274 -17.67 -10.12 -14.21
C ALA A 274 -17.93 -9.72 -12.74
N LEU A 275 -18.30 -8.47 -12.47
CA LEU A 275 -18.70 -8.01 -11.14
C LEU A 275 -19.95 -8.75 -10.64
N TYR A 276 -20.99 -8.87 -11.46
CA TYR A 276 -22.20 -9.65 -11.13
C TYR A 276 -21.90 -11.13 -10.92
N ASP A 277 -21.09 -11.74 -11.79
CA ASP A 277 -20.63 -13.13 -11.65
C ASP A 277 -19.93 -13.34 -10.29
N SER A 278 -19.05 -12.41 -9.88
CA SER A 278 -18.32 -12.49 -8.60
C SER A 278 -19.22 -12.46 -7.35
N LYS A 279 -20.46 -11.98 -7.50
CA LYS A 279 -21.48 -11.88 -6.45
C LYS A 279 -22.53 -12.99 -6.55
N GLY A 280 -22.34 -13.96 -7.45
CA GLY A 280 -23.21 -15.12 -7.64
C GLY A 280 -24.32 -14.94 -8.68
N TYR A 281 -24.34 -13.82 -9.42
CA TYR A 281 -25.35 -13.52 -10.45
C TYR A 281 -24.89 -13.92 -11.86
N TYR A 282 -24.55 -15.20 -12.02
CA TYR A 282 -24.03 -15.73 -13.29
C TYR A 282 -25.01 -15.66 -14.46
N ASN A 283 -26.31 -15.65 -14.17
CA ASN A 283 -27.33 -15.54 -15.20
C ASN A 283 -27.71 -14.08 -15.49
N ALA A 284 -27.01 -13.08 -14.96
CA ALA A 284 -27.31 -11.68 -15.23
C ALA A 284 -27.17 -11.34 -16.71
N GLU A 285 -28.18 -10.72 -17.31
CA GLU A 285 -28.14 -10.19 -18.68
C GLU A 285 -27.88 -8.68 -18.61
N ILE A 286 -26.88 -8.20 -19.34
CA ILE A 286 -26.50 -6.80 -19.36
C ILE A 286 -26.49 -6.35 -20.82
N SER A 287 -27.28 -5.33 -21.15
CA SER A 287 -27.34 -4.74 -22.49
C SER A 287 -27.13 -3.23 -22.43
N ASP A 288 -26.56 -2.65 -23.48
CA ASP A 288 -26.48 -1.20 -23.65
C ASP A 288 -27.48 -0.69 -24.70
N ARG A 289 -27.98 0.52 -24.49
CA ARG A 289 -28.60 1.33 -25.54
C ARG A 289 -28.07 2.75 -25.48
N VAL A 290 -27.89 3.36 -26.65
CA VAL A 290 -27.42 4.74 -26.78
C VAL A 290 -28.56 5.57 -27.32
N GLU A 291 -29.06 6.49 -26.50
CA GLU A 291 -30.12 7.41 -26.85
C GLU A 291 -29.55 8.80 -27.11
N LYS A 292 -30.16 9.57 -28.01
CA LYS A 292 -29.79 10.97 -28.23
C LYS A 292 -30.33 11.80 -27.07
N ASP A 293 -29.49 12.66 -26.51
CA ASP A 293 -29.83 13.58 -25.45
C ASP A 293 -29.65 15.02 -25.97
N GLY A 294 -30.73 15.61 -26.48
CA GLY A 294 -30.69 16.84 -27.27
C GLY A 294 -30.23 16.64 -28.73
N GLU A 295 -29.67 17.69 -29.36
CA GLU A 295 -29.37 17.65 -30.81
C GLU A 295 -28.14 16.80 -31.18
N LYS A 296 -27.14 16.69 -30.30
CA LYS A 296 -25.85 16.03 -30.63
C LYS A 296 -25.21 15.24 -29.48
N ASP A 297 -25.65 15.39 -28.23
CA ASP A 297 -25.12 14.59 -27.12
C ASP A 297 -25.85 13.25 -27.02
N PHE A 298 -25.28 12.33 -26.25
CA PHE A 298 -25.79 10.98 -26.13
C PHE A 298 -25.84 10.54 -24.67
N ARG A 299 -26.91 9.84 -24.32
CA ARG A 299 -27.07 9.13 -23.04
C ARG A 299 -26.78 7.66 -23.25
N ILE A 300 -25.90 7.11 -22.42
CA ILE A 300 -25.66 5.67 -22.39
C ILE A 300 -26.57 5.09 -21.31
N ILE A 301 -27.40 4.13 -21.69
CA ILE A 301 -28.26 3.42 -20.77
C ILE A 301 -27.81 1.97 -20.72
N ILE A 302 -27.46 1.50 -19.53
CA ILE A 302 -27.09 0.12 -19.24
C ILE A 302 -28.28 -0.52 -18.54
N ASP A 303 -28.92 -1.49 -19.20
CA ASP A 303 -30.02 -2.26 -18.62
C ASP A 303 -29.51 -3.59 -18.12
N ILE A 304 -29.82 -3.88 -16.85
CA ILE A 304 -29.37 -5.06 -16.14
C ILE A 304 -30.59 -5.87 -15.72
N LYS A 305 -30.64 -7.14 -16.13
CA LYS A 305 -31.54 -8.14 -15.54
C LYS A 305 -30.70 -9.09 -14.71
N GLU A 306 -30.76 -8.95 -13.39
CA GLU A 306 -29.83 -9.63 -12.48
C GLU A 306 -30.06 -11.14 -12.41
N ASN A 307 -31.31 -11.59 -12.54
CA ASN A 307 -31.76 -12.98 -12.34
C ASN A 307 -31.37 -13.53 -10.95
N ASP A 308 -31.71 -14.79 -10.67
CA ASP A 308 -31.46 -15.39 -9.35
C ASP A 308 -29.97 -15.71 -9.13
N ARG A 309 -29.53 -15.60 -7.87
CA ARG A 309 -28.20 -16.04 -7.46
C ARG A 309 -28.10 -17.56 -7.56
N ILE A 310 -27.01 -18.04 -8.13
CA ILE A 310 -26.70 -19.47 -8.20
C ILE A 310 -25.39 -19.77 -7.47
N TYR A 311 -25.32 -20.95 -6.85
CA TYR A 311 -24.19 -21.40 -6.04
C TYR A 311 -23.54 -22.65 -6.62
N ILE A 312 -22.28 -22.91 -6.25
CA ILE A 312 -21.55 -24.13 -6.58
C ILE A 312 -22.25 -25.32 -5.92
N ARG A 313 -22.72 -26.26 -6.73
CA ARG A 313 -23.40 -27.48 -6.29
C ARG A 313 -22.45 -28.65 -6.17
N SER A 314 -21.55 -28.80 -7.14
CA SER A 314 -20.53 -29.83 -7.08
C SER A 314 -19.20 -29.38 -7.67
N ILE A 315 -18.14 -29.91 -7.08
CA ILE A 315 -16.78 -29.89 -7.56
C ILE A 315 -16.37 -31.35 -7.76
N THR A 316 -15.93 -31.71 -8.96
CA THR A 316 -15.47 -33.07 -9.27
C THR A 316 -14.07 -33.04 -9.83
N PHE A 317 -13.32 -34.10 -9.53
CA PHE A 317 -12.00 -34.34 -10.08
C PHE A 317 -12.06 -35.61 -10.93
N GLU A 318 -11.39 -35.60 -12.08
CA GLU A 318 -11.24 -36.75 -12.95
C GLU A 318 -9.76 -37.07 -13.12
N GLY A 319 -9.38 -38.34 -12.96
CA GLY A 319 -7.99 -38.79 -13.08
C GLY A 319 -7.17 -38.73 -11.79
N ASN A 320 -7.78 -38.41 -10.64
CA ASN A 320 -7.15 -38.52 -9.33
C ASN A 320 -7.27 -39.96 -8.78
N GLU A 321 -6.17 -40.71 -8.78
CA GLU A 321 -6.09 -42.08 -8.26
C GLU A 321 -5.32 -42.14 -6.94
N ALA A 322 -4.26 -41.34 -6.81
CA ALA A 322 -3.41 -41.30 -5.63
C ALA A 322 -4.04 -40.56 -4.44
N TYR A 323 -4.92 -39.58 -4.72
CA TYR A 323 -5.62 -38.79 -3.70
C TYR A 323 -7.12 -38.81 -3.89
N SER A 324 -7.86 -38.85 -2.78
CA SER A 324 -9.31 -38.83 -2.83
C SER A 324 -9.84 -37.44 -3.19
N THR A 325 -10.99 -37.40 -3.87
CA THR A 325 -11.72 -36.16 -4.18
C THR A 325 -11.97 -35.31 -2.95
N LYS A 326 -12.21 -35.93 -1.78
CA LYS A 326 -12.45 -35.23 -0.52
C LYS A 326 -11.19 -34.51 -0.01
N GLU A 327 -10.02 -35.14 -0.13
CA GLU A 327 -8.75 -34.53 0.26
C GLU A 327 -8.45 -33.29 -0.60
N LEU A 328 -8.61 -33.41 -1.92
CA LEU A 328 -8.39 -32.30 -2.84
C LEU A 328 -9.37 -31.14 -2.58
N LYS A 329 -10.67 -31.42 -2.34
CA LYS A 329 -11.65 -30.40 -1.96
C LYS A 329 -11.27 -29.65 -0.68
N ASN A 330 -10.79 -30.35 0.34
CA ASN A 330 -10.41 -29.74 1.62
C ASN A 330 -9.21 -28.77 1.51
N MET A 331 -8.42 -28.85 0.43
CA MET A 331 -7.29 -27.94 0.17
C MET A 331 -7.72 -26.65 -0.56
N MET A 332 -8.93 -26.62 -1.12
CA MET A 332 -9.47 -25.48 -1.87
C MET A 332 -10.09 -24.44 -0.92
N GLY A 333 -9.97 -23.16 -1.27
CA GLY A 333 -10.81 -22.12 -0.67
C GLY A 333 -12.23 -22.12 -1.24
N THR A 334 -12.39 -22.61 -2.47
CA THR A 334 -13.67 -22.78 -3.17
C THR A 334 -14.43 -23.97 -2.60
N ASN A 335 -15.65 -23.74 -2.12
CA ASN A 335 -16.47 -24.77 -1.47
C ASN A 335 -17.85 -24.90 -2.11
N GLU A 336 -18.41 -26.11 -2.05
CA GLU A 336 -19.79 -26.40 -2.42
C GLU A 336 -20.77 -25.77 -1.42
N TYR A 337 -22.00 -25.49 -1.88
CA TYR A 337 -23.08 -24.99 -1.05
C TYR A 337 -23.50 -26.05 0.01
N GLY A 338 -23.47 -25.67 1.30
CA GLY A 338 -23.72 -26.59 2.43
C GLY A 338 -24.64 -26.03 3.53
N LEU A 339 -24.88 -26.84 4.57
CA LEU A 339 -25.84 -26.57 5.67
C LEU A 339 -25.51 -25.32 6.52
N LEU A 340 -24.27 -24.82 6.50
CA LEU A 340 -23.80 -23.69 7.31
C LEU A 340 -23.61 -22.38 6.52
N HIS A 341 -24.18 -22.26 5.31
CA HIS A 341 -24.00 -21.09 4.44
C HIS A 341 -24.48 -19.76 5.05
N PHE A 342 -25.29 -19.80 6.11
CA PHE A 342 -25.79 -18.60 6.79
C PHE A 342 -24.70 -17.87 7.60
N PHE A 343 -23.55 -18.50 7.85
CA PHE A 343 -22.41 -17.91 8.56
C PHE A 343 -21.19 -17.60 7.66
N ASN A 344 -21.18 -18.05 6.39
CA ASN A 344 -20.05 -17.84 5.48
C ASN A 344 -20.50 -17.68 4.01
N ASP A 345 -19.71 -16.96 3.21
CA ASP A 345 -19.93 -16.80 1.75
C ASP A 345 -19.64 -18.10 0.95
N SER A 346 -19.91 -19.28 1.53
CA SER A 346 -19.65 -20.57 0.89
C SER A 346 -20.58 -20.83 -0.29
N GLY A 347 -20.08 -21.49 -1.33
CA GLY A 347 -20.83 -21.75 -2.56
C GLY A 347 -20.77 -20.61 -3.59
N LEU A 348 -20.21 -19.44 -3.29
CA LEU A 348 -19.99 -18.39 -4.30
C LEU A 348 -18.73 -18.68 -5.12
N LEU A 349 -18.87 -18.71 -6.44
CA LEU A 349 -17.74 -18.92 -7.34
C LEU A 349 -16.94 -17.63 -7.54
N LYS A 350 -15.70 -17.64 -7.06
CA LYS A 350 -14.69 -16.62 -7.37
C LYS A 350 -13.64 -17.25 -8.28
N ARG A 351 -13.60 -16.83 -9.56
CA ARG A 351 -12.71 -17.43 -10.58
C ARG A 351 -11.23 -17.34 -10.17
N ASP A 352 -10.81 -16.22 -9.61
CA ASP A 352 -9.42 -16.04 -9.15
C ASP A 352 -9.07 -17.00 -8.01
N GLN A 353 -9.99 -17.21 -7.07
CA GLN A 353 -9.82 -18.18 -5.99
C GLN A 353 -9.71 -19.60 -6.54
N LEU A 354 -10.58 -19.99 -7.49
CA LEU A 354 -10.55 -21.31 -8.11
C LEU A 354 -9.23 -21.55 -8.87
N LYS A 355 -8.72 -20.53 -9.58
CA LYS A 355 -7.42 -20.61 -10.25
C LYS A 355 -6.27 -20.79 -9.26
N GLN A 356 -6.31 -20.06 -8.14
CA GLN A 356 -5.35 -20.26 -7.05
C GLN A 356 -5.46 -21.66 -6.44
N ASP A 357 -6.67 -22.18 -6.27
CA ASP A 357 -6.92 -23.52 -5.73
C ASP A 357 -6.36 -24.61 -6.66
N VAL A 358 -6.53 -24.48 -7.98
CA VAL A 358 -5.89 -25.36 -8.98
C VAL A 358 -4.37 -25.29 -8.88
N GLY A 359 -3.80 -24.09 -8.73
CA GLY A 359 -2.36 -23.91 -8.50
C GLY A 359 -1.85 -24.57 -7.21
N LYS A 360 -2.63 -24.52 -6.12
CA LYS A 360 -2.32 -25.20 -4.86
C LYS A 360 -2.34 -26.71 -5.02
N ILE A 361 -3.34 -27.25 -5.71
CA ILE A 361 -3.42 -28.70 -6.00
C ILE A 361 -2.21 -29.12 -6.83
N ASN A 362 -1.87 -28.37 -7.88
CA ASN A 362 -0.68 -28.65 -8.69
C ASN A 362 0.62 -28.66 -7.85
N THR A 363 0.78 -27.65 -6.99
CA THR A 363 1.92 -27.59 -6.06
C THR A 363 1.93 -28.78 -5.10
N TYR A 364 0.76 -29.19 -4.59
CA TYR A 364 0.64 -30.35 -3.71
C TYR A 364 1.09 -31.65 -4.38
N TYR A 365 0.73 -31.89 -5.64
CA TYR A 365 1.21 -33.03 -6.41
C TYR A 365 2.74 -32.99 -6.60
N PHE A 366 3.30 -31.85 -7.00
CA PHE A 366 4.75 -31.70 -7.13
C PHE A 366 5.50 -31.90 -5.82
N ASN A 367 4.93 -31.46 -4.70
CA ASN A 367 5.53 -31.59 -3.38
C ASN A 367 5.41 -33.03 -2.81
N ASN A 368 4.63 -33.91 -3.45
CA ASN A 368 4.42 -35.29 -3.01
C ASN A 368 5.00 -36.35 -3.97
N GLY A 369 5.80 -35.93 -4.94
CA GLY A 369 6.60 -36.79 -5.80
C GLY A 369 6.12 -36.90 -7.23
N PHE A 370 5.04 -36.22 -7.61
CA PHE A 370 4.48 -36.30 -8.96
C PHE A 370 5.08 -35.24 -9.88
N ILE A 371 6.32 -35.47 -10.35
CA ILE A 371 7.10 -34.51 -11.14
C ILE A 371 6.41 -34.14 -12.46
N ASN A 372 5.63 -35.07 -13.02
CA ASN A 372 4.94 -34.91 -14.31
C ASN A 372 3.43 -34.64 -14.15
N ALA A 373 2.98 -34.24 -12.95
CA ALA A 373 1.58 -33.93 -12.72
C ALA A 373 1.13 -32.76 -13.59
N GLN A 374 -0.04 -32.89 -14.20
CA GLN A 374 -0.70 -31.84 -14.97
C GLN A 374 -2.15 -31.70 -14.51
N ILE A 375 -2.50 -30.54 -13.97
CA ILE A 375 -3.86 -30.21 -13.60
C ILE A 375 -4.40 -29.29 -14.70
N GLY A 376 -5.47 -29.71 -15.36
CA GLY A 376 -6.13 -28.96 -16.42
C GLY A 376 -6.87 -27.73 -15.88
N GLU A 377 -7.17 -26.79 -16.77
CA GLU A 377 -8.04 -25.66 -16.46
C GLU A 377 -9.44 -26.16 -16.03
N PRO A 378 -10.07 -25.53 -15.03
CA PRO A 378 -11.36 -25.97 -14.52
C PRO A 378 -12.47 -25.75 -15.56
N GLU A 379 -13.20 -26.83 -15.88
CA GLU A 379 -14.39 -26.77 -16.71
C GLU A 379 -15.59 -26.33 -15.85
N ILE A 380 -16.11 -25.14 -16.12
CA ILE A 380 -17.21 -24.55 -15.35
C ILE A 380 -18.48 -24.61 -16.19
N THR A 381 -19.46 -25.39 -15.73
CA THR A 381 -20.79 -25.48 -16.34
C THR A 381 -21.84 -24.96 -15.36
N HIS A 382 -22.97 -24.47 -15.87
CA HIS A 382 -24.05 -23.94 -15.03
C HIS A 382 -25.41 -24.28 -15.62
N ASP A 383 -26.40 -24.46 -14.75
CA ASP A 383 -27.81 -24.59 -15.09
C ASP A 383 -28.67 -23.69 -14.18
N LYS A 384 -30.00 -23.83 -14.22
CA LYS A 384 -30.91 -23.10 -13.31
C LYS A 384 -30.76 -23.49 -11.84
N LYS A 385 -30.14 -24.64 -11.53
CA LYS A 385 -30.01 -25.21 -10.18
C LYS A 385 -28.68 -24.86 -9.50
N GLY A 386 -27.63 -24.55 -10.26
CA GLY A 386 -26.33 -24.16 -9.74
C GLY A 386 -25.17 -24.22 -10.72
N ILE A 387 -23.96 -24.11 -10.17
CA ILE A 387 -22.68 -24.19 -10.90
C ILE A 387 -22.02 -25.54 -10.59
N TYR A 388 -21.47 -26.19 -11.61
CA TYR A 388 -20.73 -27.44 -11.51
C TYR A 388 -19.32 -27.24 -12.07
N ILE A 389 -18.32 -27.64 -11.29
CA ILE A 389 -16.90 -27.44 -11.61
C ILE A 389 -16.26 -28.81 -11.75
N LYS A 390 -15.60 -29.06 -12.88
CA LYS A 390 -14.86 -30.28 -13.16
C LYS A 390 -13.39 -29.96 -13.42
N ILE A 391 -12.49 -30.63 -12.71
CA ILE A 391 -11.04 -30.44 -12.82
C ILE A 391 -10.42 -31.76 -13.27
N ILE A 392 -9.76 -31.75 -14.42
CA ILE A 392 -9.10 -32.93 -14.99
C ILE A 392 -7.65 -32.97 -14.48
N ILE A 393 -7.21 -34.10 -13.96
CA ILE A 393 -5.88 -34.32 -13.40
C ILE A 393 -5.20 -35.47 -14.14
N LYS A 394 -3.95 -35.27 -14.53
CA LYS A 394 -3.03 -36.34 -14.96
C LYS A 394 -1.92 -36.41 -13.93
N GLU A 395 -1.99 -37.36 -12.99
CA GLU A 395 -1.07 -37.40 -11.85
C GLU A 395 0.37 -37.76 -12.27
N GLY A 396 0.53 -38.68 -13.23
CA GLY A 396 1.84 -39.20 -13.61
C GLY A 396 2.42 -40.16 -12.56
N LYS A 397 3.69 -40.58 -12.75
CA LYS A 397 4.37 -41.47 -11.81
C LYS A 397 4.86 -40.69 -10.58
N ARG A 398 4.81 -41.33 -9.42
CA ARG A 398 5.38 -40.81 -8.18
C ARG A 398 6.86 -41.17 -8.08
N PHE A 399 7.71 -40.19 -7.80
CA PHE A 399 9.15 -40.33 -7.63
C PHE A 399 9.55 -40.13 -6.16
N LYS A 400 10.56 -40.90 -5.71
CA LYS A 400 11.27 -40.67 -4.46
C LYS A 400 12.63 -40.03 -4.74
N ILE A 401 13.21 -39.40 -3.73
CA ILE A 401 14.56 -38.87 -3.79
C ILE A 401 15.54 -40.05 -3.77
N GLY A 402 16.42 -40.09 -4.77
CA GLY A 402 17.57 -40.99 -4.83
C GLY A 402 18.78 -40.34 -4.14
N LYS A 403 19.82 -40.08 -4.92
CA LYS A 403 21.07 -39.49 -4.43
C LYS A 403 20.93 -37.98 -4.26
N VAL A 404 21.43 -37.44 -3.14
CA VAL A 404 21.52 -36.00 -2.88
C VAL A 404 22.98 -35.61 -2.76
N GLU A 405 23.44 -34.68 -3.61
CA GLU A 405 24.83 -34.24 -3.63
C GLU A 405 24.97 -32.73 -3.70
N ILE A 406 26.14 -32.25 -3.29
CA ILE A 406 26.56 -30.85 -3.45
C ILE A 406 27.85 -30.84 -4.26
N SER A 407 27.82 -30.18 -5.42
CA SER A 407 28.94 -30.03 -6.34
C SER A 407 29.35 -28.56 -6.51
N GLY A 408 30.52 -28.32 -7.11
CA GLY A 408 31.05 -26.96 -7.31
C GLY A 408 31.96 -26.46 -6.20
N ASP A 409 31.93 -25.16 -5.93
CA ASP A 409 32.83 -24.49 -4.98
C ASP A 409 32.61 -24.94 -3.53
N HIS A 410 33.68 -25.03 -2.73
CA HIS A 410 33.61 -25.42 -1.32
C HIS A 410 33.80 -24.24 -0.37
N LEU A 411 33.20 -24.35 0.81
CA LEU A 411 33.50 -23.57 2.01
C LEU A 411 34.52 -24.32 2.87
N ASP A 412 35.09 -23.64 3.86
CA ASP A 412 35.91 -24.29 4.90
C ASP A 412 35.07 -25.25 5.77
N LYS A 413 33.76 -25.00 5.86
CA LYS A 413 32.81 -25.90 6.51
C LYS A 413 32.63 -27.20 5.70
N PRO A 414 32.63 -28.39 6.35
CA PRO A 414 32.42 -29.65 5.65
C PRO A 414 31.05 -29.74 4.98
N ARG A 415 30.98 -30.22 3.73
CA ARG A 415 29.71 -30.45 3.00
C ARG A 415 28.73 -31.34 3.75
N ALA A 416 29.24 -32.26 4.58
CA ALA A 416 28.42 -33.12 5.41
C ALA A 416 27.55 -32.35 6.42
N GLU A 417 27.97 -31.16 6.86
CA GLU A 417 27.17 -30.31 7.73
C GLU A 417 26.01 -29.65 6.96
N ILE A 418 26.28 -29.16 5.75
CA ILE A 418 25.27 -28.57 4.86
C ILE A 418 24.23 -29.62 4.47
N LEU A 419 24.67 -30.83 4.09
CA LEU A 419 23.78 -31.96 3.74
C LEU A 419 22.86 -32.36 4.89
N LYS A 420 23.31 -32.26 6.15
CA LYS A 420 22.47 -32.55 7.33
C LYS A 420 21.36 -31.52 7.54
N ALA A 421 21.57 -30.28 7.10
CA ALA A 421 20.60 -29.19 7.21
C ALA A 421 19.49 -29.26 6.14
N LEU A 422 19.69 -30.03 5.07
CA LEU A 422 18.71 -30.17 3.99
C LEU A 422 17.47 -30.96 4.43
N ILE A 423 16.32 -30.53 3.92
CA ILE A 423 15.03 -31.20 4.07
C ILE A 423 14.98 -32.42 3.15
N THR A 424 15.53 -32.28 1.93
CA THR A 424 15.61 -33.33 0.92
C THR A 424 16.61 -34.40 1.37
N LYS A 425 16.10 -35.61 1.58
CA LYS A 425 16.88 -36.79 2.01
C LYS A 425 16.53 -37.98 1.15
N GLU A 426 17.50 -38.86 0.97
CA GLU A 426 17.32 -40.13 0.26
C GLU A 426 16.14 -40.93 0.85
N GLY A 427 15.28 -41.45 -0.02
CA GLY A 427 14.10 -42.23 0.35
C GLY A 427 12.82 -41.43 0.63
N ASN A 428 12.92 -40.10 0.85
CA ASN A 428 11.74 -39.24 0.94
C ASN A 428 11.01 -39.16 -0.41
N ASN A 429 9.73 -38.78 -0.40
CA ASN A 429 9.07 -38.42 -1.65
C ASN A 429 9.75 -37.18 -2.23
N TYR A 430 9.82 -37.10 -3.57
CA TYR A 430 10.29 -35.89 -4.21
C TYR A 430 9.38 -34.72 -3.81
N ASP A 431 9.97 -33.63 -3.33
CA ASP A 431 9.25 -32.43 -2.91
C ASP A 431 9.93 -31.21 -3.53
N ARG A 432 9.23 -30.58 -4.48
CA ARG A 432 9.74 -29.40 -5.18
C ARG A 432 9.97 -28.23 -4.22
N GLU A 433 9.10 -28.03 -3.25
CA GLU A 433 9.23 -26.96 -2.27
C GLU A 433 10.40 -27.22 -1.31
N ALA A 434 10.63 -28.47 -0.93
CA ALA A 434 11.82 -28.85 -0.16
C ALA A 434 13.11 -28.53 -0.92
N ILE A 435 13.19 -28.84 -2.22
CA ILE A 435 14.36 -28.53 -3.05
C ILE A 435 14.60 -27.02 -3.13
N VAL A 436 13.55 -26.22 -3.33
CA VAL A 436 13.68 -24.74 -3.35
C VAL A 436 14.17 -24.21 -2.00
N LYS A 437 13.62 -24.71 -0.88
CA LYS A 437 14.08 -24.35 0.47
C LYS A 437 15.51 -24.79 0.73
N ASP A 438 15.92 -25.94 0.19
CA ASP A 438 17.28 -26.44 0.29
C ASP A 438 18.24 -25.57 -0.53
N MET A 439 17.86 -25.11 -1.73
CA MET A 439 18.62 -24.11 -2.48
C MET A 439 18.83 -22.83 -1.67
N GLU A 440 17.77 -22.30 -1.05
CA GLU A 440 17.85 -21.14 -0.17
C GLU A 440 18.77 -21.40 1.02
N THR A 441 18.66 -22.57 1.65
CA THR A 441 19.48 -22.97 2.80
C THR A 441 20.95 -23.07 2.43
N VAL A 442 21.27 -23.73 1.31
CA VAL A 442 22.64 -23.81 0.77
C VAL A 442 23.16 -22.41 0.43
N THR A 443 22.37 -21.59 -0.25
CA THR A 443 22.73 -20.19 -0.56
C THR A 443 22.99 -19.40 0.74
N GLN A 444 22.20 -19.62 1.79
CA GLN A 444 22.35 -18.98 3.09
C GLN A 444 23.68 -19.36 3.75
N PHE A 445 24.10 -20.63 3.73
CA PHE A 445 25.39 -21.06 4.26
C PHE A 445 26.57 -20.32 3.62
N TYR A 446 26.54 -20.10 2.30
CA TYR A 446 27.61 -19.39 1.59
C TYR A 446 27.51 -17.88 1.79
N THR A 447 26.31 -17.32 1.67
CA THR A 447 26.11 -15.88 1.85
C THR A 447 26.41 -15.42 3.27
N ASP A 448 26.25 -16.26 4.30
CA ASP A 448 26.61 -15.93 5.69
C ASP A 448 28.12 -15.93 5.97
N GLU A 449 28.91 -16.52 5.08
CA GLU A 449 30.38 -16.41 5.08
C GLU A 449 30.87 -15.26 4.17
N GLY A 450 29.95 -14.41 3.68
CA GLY A 450 30.27 -13.22 2.89
C GLY A 450 30.11 -13.36 1.37
N TYR A 451 29.70 -14.53 0.86
CA TYR A 451 29.57 -14.77 -0.58
C TYR A 451 28.20 -14.35 -1.12
N ALA A 452 27.95 -13.03 -1.22
CA ALA A 452 26.64 -12.48 -1.59
C ALA A 452 26.11 -12.90 -2.97
N ASN A 453 27.00 -13.13 -3.93
CA ASN A 453 26.67 -13.48 -5.31
C ASN A 453 26.67 -14.99 -5.56
N THR A 454 26.42 -15.81 -4.52
CA THR A 454 26.37 -17.27 -4.65
C THR A 454 25.19 -17.67 -5.53
N ASP A 455 25.45 -18.49 -6.54
CA ASP A 455 24.44 -19.08 -7.40
C ASP A 455 24.36 -20.59 -7.16
N VAL A 456 23.16 -21.08 -6.80
CA VAL A 456 22.90 -22.50 -6.52
C VAL A 456 21.89 -23.01 -7.54
N ASN A 457 22.31 -23.92 -8.40
CA ASN A 457 21.46 -24.50 -9.43
C ASN A 457 21.18 -25.99 -9.14
N PRO A 458 19.93 -26.39 -8.90
CA PRO A 458 19.59 -27.80 -8.71
C PRO A 458 19.55 -28.51 -10.06
N LYS A 459 20.36 -29.55 -10.21
CA LYS A 459 20.30 -30.48 -11.34
C LYS A 459 19.52 -31.72 -10.90
N ILE A 460 18.35 -31.91 -11.51
CA ILE A 460 17.45 -33.03 -11.20
C ILE A 460 17.57 -34.06 -12.32
N ASN A 461 18.03 -35.26 -11.98
CA ASN A 461 18.14 -36.38 -12.90
C ASN A 461 17.12 -37.46 -12.52
N THR A 462 16.11 -37.68 -13.35
CA THR A 462 15.04 -38.66 -13.09
C THR A 462 15.41 -40.04 -13.64
N ARG A 463 15.46 -41.05 -12.77
CA ARG A 463 15.56 -42.47 -13.12
C ARG A 463 14.17 -43.09 -13.19
N GLU A 464 13.53 -43.00 -14.37
CA GLU A 464 12.12 -43.39 -14.54
C GLU A 464 11.80 -44.86 -14.22
N LYS A 465 12.74 -45.79 -14.46
CA LYS A 465 12.54 -47.22 -14.20
C LYS A 465 12.47 -47.54 -12.70
N GLU A 466 13.27 -46.85 -11.90
CA GLU A 466 13.36 -47.02 -10.45
C GLU A 466 12.41 -46.07 -9.70
N GLN A 467 11.77 -45.14 -10.41
CA GLN A 467 10.96 -44.06 -9.81
C GLN A 467 11.77 -43.22 -8.81
N LEU A 468 13.04 -42.94 -9.14
CA LEU A 468 13.94 -42.13 -8.32
C LEU A 468 14.33 -40.83 -9.02
N ALA A 469 14.53 -39.77 -8.26
CA ALA A 469 15.04 -38.48 -8.72
C ALA A 469 16.29 -38.12 -7.92
N ASP A 470 17.43 -38.07 -8.60
CA ASP A 470 18.69 -37.61 -8.00
C ASP A 470 18.77 -36.09 -8.08
N VAL A 471 19.24 -35.45 -7.00
CA VAL A 471 19.32 -33.99 -6.86
C VAL A 471 20.76 -33.60 -6.57
N ASP A 472 21.39 -32.89 -7.50
CA ASP A 472 22.73 -32.30 -7.33
C ASP A 472 22.62 -30.78 -7.25
N PHE A 473 22.98 -30.20 -6.10
CA PHE A 473 23.06 -28.76 -5.91
C PHE A 473 24.42 -28.26 -6.38
N SER A 474 24.46 -27.67 -7.58
CA SER A 474 25.70 -27.15 -8.19
C SER A 474 25.91 -25.70 -7.79
N ILE A 475 27.04 -25.41 -7.15
CA ILE A 475 27.31 -24.11 -6.49
C ILE A 475 28.43 -23.34 -7.20
N ASN A 476 28.18 -22.07 -7.47
CA ASN A 476 29.19 -21.07 -7.80
C ASN A 476 29.21 -20.02 -6.69
N LYS A 477 30.29 -19.92 -5.92
CA LYS A 477 30.35 -19.05 -4.73
C LYS A 477 30.56 -17.56 -5.05
N GLY A 478 31.18 -17.24 -6.19
CA GLY A 478 31.58 -15.87 -6.49
C GLY A 478 32.63 -15.29 -5.50
N GLY A 479 32.74 -13.96 -5.47
CA GLY A 479 33.67 -13.23 -4.59
C GLY A 479 33.08 -12.85 -3.23
N LEU A 480 33.95 -12.51 -2.27
CA LEU A 480 33.54 -11.94 -0.98
C LEU A 480 32.95 -10.55 -1.15
N VAL A 481 31.89 -10.27 -0.40
CA VAL A 481 31.16 -9.00 -0.42
C VAL A 481 30.96 -8.49 1.01
N TYR A 482 31.19 -7.19 1.19
CA TYR A 482 30.96 -6.49 2.46
C TYR A 482 29.77 -5.53 2.33
N PHE A 483 29.05 -5.32 3.43
CA PHE A 483 28.09 -4.23 3.50
C PHE A 483 28.83 -2.89 3.47
N ASN A 484 28.46 -1.97 2.58
CA ASN A 484 29.08 -0.64 2.50
C ASN A 484 28.26 0.41 3.24
N ARG A 485 27.23 0.98 2.61
CA ARG A 485 26.33 1.94 3.26
C ARG A 485 24.94 1.38 3.47
N ILE A 486 24.38 1.65 4.65
CA ILE A 486 22.99 1.34 4.97
C ILE A 486 22.20 2.65 5.02
N THR A 487 21.43 2.89 3.96
CA THR A 487 20.61 4.10 3.80
C THR A 487 19.17 3.79 4.19
N ILE A 488 18.63 4.52 5.15
CA ILE A 488 17.23 4.39 5.58
C ILE A 488 16.45 5.60 5.05
N THR A 489 15.32 5.35 4.38
CA THR A 489 14.47 6.40 3.78
C THR A 489 12.99 6.17 4.06
N GLY A 490 12.21 7.26 4.09
CA GLY A 490 10.75 7.22 4.32
C GLY A 490 10.33 7.27 5.79
N ASN A 491 11.29 7.26 6.72
CA ASN A 491 11.07 7.43 8.16
C ASN A 491 10.91 8.92 8.53
N THR A 492 9.78 9.52 8.15
CA THR A 492 9.51 10.95 8.38
C THR A 492 9.29 11.30 9.85
N ASN A 493 8.67 10.40 10.61
CA ASN A 493 8.39 10.58 12.03
C ASN A 493 9.36 9.77 12.90
N THR A 494 9.61 8.52 12.53
CA THR A 494 10.47 7.58 13.24
C THR A 494 11.92 7.97 13.06
N ARG A 495 12.63 8.13 14.18
CA ARG A 495 14.07 8.44 14.16
C ARG A 495 14.84 7.30 13.54
N ASP A 496 15.83 7.63 12.71
CA ASP A 496 16.72 6.66 12.06
C ASP A 496 17.28 5.62 13.05
N LYS A 497 17.72 6.08 14.24
CA LYS A 497 18.26 5.19 15.28
C LYS A 497 17.32 4.06 15.71
N VAL A 498 16.00 4.28 15.68
CA VAL A 498 14.99 3.28 16.08
C VAL A 498 14.96 2.13 15.08
N ILE A 499 15.15 2.43 13.81
CA ILE A 499 15.25 1.44 12.73
C ILE A 499 16.63 0.80 12.77
N ARG A 500 17.69 1.61 12.84
CA ARG A 500 19.09 1.15 12.79
C ARG A 500 19.42 0.16 13.90
N ARG A 501 18.94 0.37 15.13
CA ARG A 501 19.17 -0.56 16.26
C ARG A 501 18.47 -1.91 16.12
N GLN A 502 17.54 -2.07 15.19
CA GLN A 502 16.90 -3.36 14.90
C GLN A 502 17.64 -4.16 13.82
N LEU A 503 18.63 -3.55 13.16
CA LEU A 503 19.43 -4.18 12.13
C LEU A 503 20.54 -5.00 12.79
N GLU A 504 20.63 -6.27 12.42
CA GLU A 504 21.76 -7.16 12.75
C GLU A 504 22.95 -6.91 11.81
N ILE A 505 22.68 -6.28 10.65
CA ILE A 505 23.71 -5.88 9.69
C ILE A 505 24.39 -4.59 10.15
N ILE A 506 25.71 -4.55 9.99
CA ILE A 506 26.54 -3.40 10.31
C ILE A 506 27.35 -3.05 9.07
N GLU A 507 27.56 -1.76 8.83
CA GLU A 507 28.44 -1.30 7.76
C GLU A 507 29.85 -1.87 7.94
N ARG A 508 30.46 -2.29 6.83
CA ARG A 508 31.76 -2.97 6.71
C ARG A 508 31.82 -4.40 7.23
N ASP A 509 30.72 -4.93 7.74
CA ASP A 509 30.63 -6.36 8.06
C ASP A 509 30.55 -7.20 6.78
N LEU A 510 30.94 -8.47 6.88
CA LEU A 510 30.74 -9.43 5.78
C LEU A 510 29.24 -9.52 5.49
N TYR A 511 28.91 -9.66 4.21
CA TYR A 511 27.53 -9.91 3.82
C TYR A 511 26.99 -11.14 4.56
N SER A 512 25.72 -11.07 4.98
CA SER A 512 25.00 -12.21 5.54
C SER A 512 23.52 -12.07 5.23
N SER A 513 22.97 -13.06 4.54
CA SER A 513 21.54 -13.10 4.25
C SER A 513 20.72 -13.40 5.52
N SER A 514 21.27 -14.18 6.47
CA SER A 514 20.65 -14.41 7.78
C SER A 514 20.44 -13.12 8.57
N LYS A 515 21.47 -12.26 8.63
CA LYS A 515 21.39 -10.97 9.33
C LYS A 515 20.39 -10.05 8.65
N LEU A 516 20.35 -10.01 7.31
CA LEU A 516 19.34 -9.24 6.56
C LEU A 516 17.92 -9.70 6.85
N LYS A 517 17.67 -11.02 6.78
CA LYS A 517 16.36 -11.61 7.03
C LYS A 517 15.89 -11.37 8.47
N THR A 518 16.81 -11.47 9.44
CA THR A 518 16.53 -11.17 10.85
C THR A 518 16.23 -9.68 11.05
N SER A 519 16.99 -8.80 10.39
CA SER A 519 16.77 -7.35 10.41
C SER A 519 15.38 -6.98 9.86
N TYR A 520 14.99 -7.57 8.73
CA TYR A 520 13.65 -7.41 8.14
C TYR A 520 12.56 -7.89 9.11
N ALA A 521 12.73 -9.07 9.71
CA ALA A 521 11.79 -9.62 10.68
C ALA A 521 11.66 -8.75 11.94
N ASN A 522 12.78 -8.21 12.45
CA ASN A 522 12.80 -7.30 13.59
C ASN A 522 12.02 -6.01 13.29
N LEU A 523 12.24 -5.40 12.12
CA LEU A 523 11.51 -4.20 11.71
C LEU A 523 10.02 -4.46 11.49
N ASN A 524 9.67 -5.59 10.88
CA ASN A 524 8.26 -5.95 10.70
C ASN A 524 7.54 -6.19 12.04
N ARG A 525 8.26 -6.75 13.03
CA ARG A 525 7.76 -6.97 14.40
C ARG A 525 7.47 -5.65 15.14
N LEU A 526 8.12 -4.54 14.79
CA LEU A 526 7.82 -3.22 15.38
C LEU A 526 6.41 -2.74 15.05
N ARG A 527 5.84 -3.17 13.91
CA ARG A 527 4.53 -2.72 13.41
C ARG A 527 4.41 -1.19 13.22
N TYR A 528 5.52 -0.48 13.03
CA TYR A 528 5.52 0.97 12.72
C TYR A 528 5.33 1.28 11.23
N PHE A 529 5.53 0.27 10.39
CA PHE A 529 5.56 0.42 8.94
C PHE A 529 4.44 -0.42 8.30
N GLU A 530 3.85 0.10 7.23
CA GLU A 530 2.95 -0.62 6.34
C GLU A 530 3.75 -1.46 5.34
N GLU A 531 4.87 -0.90 4.86
CA GLU A 531 5.75 -1.52 3.87
C GLU A 531 7.21 -1.30 4.27
N ILE A 532 8.00 -2.34 4.10
CA ILE A 532 9.45 -2.35 4.36
C ILE A 532 10.09 -2.99 3.14
N ASP A 533 10.90 -2.23 2.41
CA ASP A 533 11.54 -2.65 1.18
C ASP A 533 13.07 -2.59 1.36
N PHE A 534 13.71 -3.75 1.34
CA PHE A 534 15.16 -3.91 1.41
C PHE A 534 15.67 -4.08 0.00
N LYS A 535 16.35 -3.06 -0.53
CA LYS A 535 17.04 -3.15 -1.81
C LYS A 535 18.53 -3.24 -1.59
N THR A 536 19.14 -4.29 -2.12
CA THR A 536 20.59 -4.41 -2.20
C THR A 536 21.05 -3.96 -3.57
N GLU A 537 22.03 -3.05 -3.60
CA GLU A 537 22.58 -2.48 -4.83
C GLU A 537 24.10 -2.68 -4.83
N LYS A 538 24.65 -3.03 -5.99
CA LYS A 538 26.11 -3.13 -6.13
C LYS A 538 26.74 -1.78 -5.77
N GLY A 539 27.68 -1.79 -4.85
CA GLY A 539 28.38 -0.59 -4.44
C GLY A 539 29.38 -0.12 -5.49
N PRO A 540 30.27 0.82 -5.14
CA PRO A 540 31.29 1.34 -6.06
C PRO A 540 32.23 0.28 -6.64
N ASP A 541 32.40 -0.85 -5.95
CA ASP A 541 33.20 -2.00 -6.38
C ASP A 541 32.37 -3.31 -6.25
N GLN A 542 32.75 -4.36 -6.98
CA GLN A 542 32.10 -5.67 -6.95
C GLN A 542 32.22 -6.38 -5.59
N SER A 543 33.18 -5.95 -4.74
CA SER A 543 33.43 -6.46 -3.39
C SER A 543 32.56 -5.80 -2.30
N VAL A 544 31.71 -4.84 -2.66
CA VAL A 544 30.89 -4.09 -1.70
C VAL A 544 29.44 -3.94 -2.17
N MET A 545 28.52 -3.88 -1.21
CA MET A 545 27.09 -3.77 -1.49
C MET A 545 26.42 -2.76 -0.58
N ASP A 546 25.66 -1.86 -1.19
CA ASP A 546 24.84 -0.89 -0.49
C ASP A 546 23.46 -1.47 -0.19
N VAL A 547 22.89 -1.10 0.97
CA VAL A 547 21.57 -1.53 1.40
C VAL A 547 20.68 -0.31 1.57
N ASN A 548 19.70 -0.19 0.69
CA ASN A 548 18.68 0.85 0.72
C ASN A 548 17.41 0.29 1.37
N ILE A 549 17.14 0.71 2.60
CA ILE A 549 15.95 0.34 3.37
C ILE A 549 14.93 1.46 3.20
N ARG A 550 13.87 1.20 2.43
CA ARG A 550 12.74 2.13 2.29
C ARG A 550 11.60 1.67 3.17
N VAL A 551 11.11 2.55 4.03
CA VAL A 551 9.97 2.27 4.88
C VAL A 551 8.81 3.21 4.56
N LYS A 552 7.59 2.68 4.59
CA LYS A 552 6.36 3.47 4.56
C LYS A 552 5.74 3.45 5.95
N GLU A 553 5.83 4.57 6.66
CA GLU A 553 5.26 4.69 8.00
C GLU A 553 3.73 4.60 7.97
N LYS A 554 3.16 4.00 9.02
CA LYS A 554 1.71 3.99 9.26
C LYS A 554 1.40 4.59 10.61
N ASN A 555 0.12 4.86 10.85
CA ASN A 555 -0.32 5.33 12.16
C ASN A 555 -0.09 4.24 13.23
N THR A 556 0.69 4.57 14.25
CA THR A 556 1.03 3.68 15.39
C THR A 556 0.13 3.90 16.60
N GLY A 557 -0.77 4.89 16.54
CA GLY A 557 -1.78 5.15 17.55
C GLY A 557 -2.93 4.15 17.44
N MET A 558 -3.31 3.57 18.57
CA MET A 558 -4.42 2.62 18.69
C MET A 558 -5.36 3.08 19.80
N PHE A 559 -6.66 3.07 19.50
CA PHE A 559 -7.71 3.26 20.48
C PHE A 559 -8.53 1.98 20.58
N MET A 560 -8.66 1.44 21.78
CA MET A 560 -9.40 0.22 22.07
C MET A 560 -10.49 0.54 23.09
N ILE A 561 -11.72 0.16 22.76
CA ILE A 561 -12.83 0.12 23.72
C ILE A 561 -13.25 -1.34 23.85
N GLY A 562 -13.44 -1.80 25.08
CA GLY A 562 -13.98 -3.13 25.35
C GLY A 562 -14.97 -3.09 26.50
N ALA A 563 -15.69 -4.20 26.69
CA ALA A 563 -16.52 -4.42 27.86
C ALA A 563 -16.36 -5.86 28.35
N GLY A 564 -16.38 -6.12 29.64
CA GLY A 564 -16.27 -7.46 30.22
C GLY A 564 -17.35 -7.72 31.25
N TYR A 565 -17.61 -9.00 31.55
CA TYR A 565 -18.45 -9.38 32.68
C TYR A 565 -17.85 -10.57 33.42
N SER A 566 -17.19 -10.33 34.54
CA SER A 566 -16.65 -11.41 35.38
C SER A 566 -17.45 -11.57 36.65
N ALA A 567 -17.37 -12.74 37.27
CA ALA A 567 -18.03 -12.97 38.56
C ALA A 567 -17.42 -12.11 39.70
N VAL A 568 -16.17 -11.67 39.51
CA VAL A 568 -15.39 -10.87 40.47
C VAL A 568 -15.64 -9.37 40.26
N ASP A 569 -15.50 -8.90 39.02
CA ASP A 569 -15.51 -7.47 38.67
C ASP A 569 -16.85 -6.99 38.10
N GLN A 570 -17.83 -7.89 37.96
CA GLN A 570 -19.13 -7.62 37.33
C GLN A 570 -18.94 -7.00 35.94
N ALA A 571 -19.87 -6.13 35.52
CA ALA A 571 -19.79 -5.40 34.26
C ALA A 571 -18.68 -4.34 34.33
N VAL A 572 -17.74 -4.40 33.39
CA VAL A 572 -16.61 -3.48 33.27
C VAL A 572 -16.56 -2.91 31.87
N ILE A 573 -16.37 -1.60 31.73
CA ILE A 573 -16.07 -0.93 30.47
C ILE A 573 -14.60 -0.53 30.50
N MET A 574 -13.86 -0.84 29.45
CA MET A 574 -12.45 -0.48 29.32
C MET A 574 -12.24 0.43 28.11
N ALA A 575 -11.40 1.44 28.28
CA ALA A 575 -10.90 2.29 27.21
C ALA A 575 -9.38 2.38 27.33
N GLN A 576 -8.69 2.20 26.22
CA GLN A 576 -7.24 2.30 26.17
C GLN A 576 -6.82 3.09 24.93
N VAL A 577 -5.94 4.07 25.14
CA VAL A 577 -5.24 4.78 24.07
C VAL A 577 -3.76 4.42 24.19
N THR A 578 -3.19 3.87 23.12
CA THR A 578 -1.78 3.48 23.06
C THR A 578 -1.12 4.12 21.86
N GLN A 579 0.04 4.73 22.06
CA GLN A 579 0.91 5.21 20.99
C GLN A 579 2.20 4.40 21.03
N GLN A 580 2.40 3.48 20.07
CA GLN A 580 3.52 2.52 20.07
C GLN A 580 4.88 3.12 19.67
N ASN A 581 4.88 4.29 19.04
CA ASN A 581 6.08 5.01 18.59
C ASN A 581 5.99 6.49 18.96
N PHE A 582 5.86 6.76 20.25
CA PHE A 582 5.66 8.11 20.78
C PHE A 582 6.78 9.05 20.34
N LEU A 583 6.39 10.13 19.65
CA LEU A 583 7.29 11.13 19.06
C LEU A 583 8.40 10.53 18.16
N GLY A 584 8.15 9.37 17.56
CA GLY A 584 9.12 8.70 16.69
C GLY A 584 10.33 8.09 17.39
N ARG A 585 10.28 7.89 18.71
CA ARG A 585 11.41 7.42 19.53
C ARG A 585 11.43 5.91 19.76
N GLY A 586 10.45 5.16 19.24
CA GLY A 586 10.25 3.74 19.55
C GLY A 586 9.79 3.50 20.99
N GLN A 587 9.29 4.55 21.66
CA GLN A 587 8.75 4.52 23.01
C GLN A 587 7.24 4.26 22.97
N ILE A 588 6.71 3.53 23.94
CA ILE A 588 5.29 3.23 24.03
C ILE A 588 4.69 4.06 25.16
N LEU A 589 3.64 4.82 24.86
CA LEU A 589 2.83 5.52 25.86
C LEU A 589 1.42 4.93 25.82
N SER A 590 0.92 4.48 26.94
CA SER A 590 -0.40 3.86 27.07
C SER A 590 -1.16 4.47 28.23
N LEU A 591 -2.38 4.93 27.96
CA LEU A 591 -3.35 5.33 28.97
C LEU A 591 -4.50 4.32 28.94
N LYS A 592 -4.79 3.69 30.07
CA LYS A 592 -5.85 2.70 30.24
C LYS A 592 -6.79 3.12 31.35
N ALA A 593 -8.08 3.05 31.10
CA ALA A 593 -9.14 3.19 32.08
C ALA A 593 -10.04 1.94 32.01
N SER A 594 -10.35 1.37 33.16
CA SER A 594 -11.24 0.21 33.33
C SER A 594 -12.23 0.57 34.42
N LEU A 595 -13.49 0.77 34.07
CA LEU A 595 -14.54 1.27 34.95
C LEU A 595 -15.60 0.20 35.16
N GLY A 596 -15.89 -0.12 36.41
CA GLY A 596 -16.88 -1.13 36.80
C GLY A 596 -17.62 -0.73 38.07
N SER A 597 -18.63 -1.51 38.43
CA SER A 597 -19.38 -1.31 39.68
C SER A 597 -18.54 -1.63 40.91
N THR A 598 -17.67 -2.65 40.83
CA THR A 598 -16.83 -3.09 41.96
C THR A 598 -15.38 -2.67 41.82
N THR A 599 -14.83 -2.68 40.60
CA THR A 599 -13.41 -2.38 40.34
C THR A 599 -13.25 -1.24 39.34
N ASN A 600 -12.48 -0.21 39.72
CA ASN A 600 -12.06 0.89 38.86
C ASN A 600 -10.54 0.96 38.81
N MET A 601 -9.96 1.09 37.62
CA MET A 601 -8.52 1.16 37.41
C MET A 601 -8.17 2.20 36.35
N TYR A 602 -7.24 3.08 36.67
CA TYR A 602 -6.63 4.03 35.76
C TYR A 602 -5.12 3.79 35.77
N GLU A 603 -4.51 3.66 34.61
CA GLU A 603 -3.08 3.34 34.48
C GLU A 603 -2.49 4.17 33.34
N LEU A 604 -1.41 4.89 33.63
CA LEU A 604 -0.53 5.51 32.65
C LEU A 604 0.79 4.73 32.66
N SER A 605 1.13 4.16 31.50
CA SER A 605 2.35 3.38 31.30
C SER A 605 3.22 4.02 30.23
N PHE A 606 4.48 4.23 30.55
CA PHE A 606 5.54 4.59 29.61
C PHE A 606 6.54 3.44 29.49
N THR A 607 6.97 3.13 28.28
CA THR A 607 7.94 2.06 28.03
C THR A 607 9.01 2.52 27.05
N GLU A 608 10.28 2.38 27.44
CA GLU A 608 11.47 2.53 26.60
C GLU A 608 12.10 1.15 26.39
N PRO A 609 11.94 0.52 25.22
CA PRO A 609 12.46 -0.83 24.99
C PRO A 609 13.99 -0.90 24.90
N TRP A 610 14.69 0.22 24.63
CA TRP A 610 16.14 0.27 24.52
C TRP A 610 16.75 1.43 25.33
N LEU A 611 16.65 1.35 26.65
CA LEU A 611 17.18 2.38 27.53
C LEU A 611 18.71 2.46 27.37
N PHE A 612 19.23 3.68 27.21
CA PHE A 612 20.66 3.94 26.92
C PHE A 612 21.18 3.26 25.65
N ASP A 613 20.30 2.97 24.69
CA ASP A 613 20.60 2.24 23.45
C ASP A 613 21.14 0.81 23.69
N LEU A 614 20.91 0.26 24.88
CA LEU A 614 21.09 -1.14 25.22
C LEU A 614 19.75 -1.87 25.07
N PRO A 615 19.71 -3.21 24.89
CA PRO A 615 18.47 -4.00 24.93
C PRO A 615 17.94 -4.13 26.38
N LEU A 616 17.95 -3.02 27.12
CA LEU A 616 17.44 -2.85 28.47
C LEU A 616 16.05 -2.24 28.36
N TRP A 617 15.04 -3.08 28.56
CA TRP A 617 13.65 -2.67 28.54
C TRP A 617 13.31 -1.97 29.86
N PHE A 618 12.77 -0.76 29.78
CA PHE A 618 12.36 0.02 30.93
C PHE A 618 10.87 0.34 30.83
N LYS A 619 10.12 0.07 31.90
CA LYS A 619 8.71 0.46 32.04
C LYS A 619 8.52 1.29 33.28
N TYR A 620 7.78 2.38 33.12
CA TYR A 620 7.32 3.22 34.20
C TYR A 620 5.79 3.23 34.21
N ASP A 621 5.21 2.91 35.36
CA ASP A 621 3.78 2.84 35.56
C ASP A 621 3.35 3.79 36.68
N VAL A 622 2.22 4.45 36.48
CA VAL A 622 1.48 5.17 37.50
C VAL A 622 0.04 4.71 37.43
N TRP A 623 -0.50 4.28 38.56
CA TRP A 623 -1.87 3.77 38.60
C TRP A 623 -2.66 4.31 39.78
N LYS A 624 -3.97 4.33 39.58
CA LYS A 624 -4.98 4.44 40.62
C LYS A 624 -5.95 3.29 40.48
N TYR A 625 -6.15 2.56 41.56
CA TYR A 625 -7.01 1.39 41.64
C TYR A 625 -8.00 1.59 42.79
N LYS A 626 -9.28 1.30 42.56
CA LYS A 626 -10.29 1.28 43.60
C LYS A 626 -11.10 0.00 43.48
N LYS A 627 -11.21 -0.75 44.57
CA LYS A 627 -12.06 -1.94 44.67
C LYS A 627 -13.03 -1.82 45.84
N THR A 628 -14.29 -2.13 45.57
CA THR A 628 -15.38 -2.17 46.54
C THR A 628 -15.66 -3.62 46.91
N TYR A 629 -15.47 -3.95 48.19
CA TYR A 629 -15.84 -5.23 48.79
C TYR A 629 -17.15 -5.08 49.58
N ASP A 630 -17.66 -6.18 50.14
CA ASP A 630 -18.93 -6.15 50.88
C ASP A 630 -18.82 -5.31 52.16
N SER A 631 -17.68 -5.37 52.86
CA SER A 631 -17.49 -4.65 54.13
C SER A 631 -16.54 -3.46 54.07
N TYR A 632 -15.86 -3.16 52.96
CA TYR A 632 -14.88 -2.07 52.88
C TYR A 632 -14.54 -1.67 51.43
N ASN A 633 -13.92 -0.49 51.29
CA ASN A 633 -13.33 0.00 50.04
C ASN A 633 -11.81 0.02 50.14
N TRP A 634 -11.13 -0.44 49.09
CA TRP A 634 -9.69 -0.34 48.93
C TRP A 634 -9.36 0.67 47.83
N ASP A 635 -8.75 1.81 48.18
CA ASP A 635 -8.15 2.77 47.23
C ASP A 635 -6.63 2.59 47.26
N SER A 636 -6.03 2.29 46.11
CA SER A 636 -4.59 2.13 45.96
C SER A 636 -4.08 3.10 44.91
N ARG A 637 -2.99 3.79 45.23
CA ARG A 637 -2.27 4.65 44.30
C ARG A 637 -0.83 4.23 44.33
N GLY A 638 -0.24 4.05 43.16
CA GLY A 638 1.12 3.57 43.12
C GLY A 638 1.87 3.99 41.89
N THR A 639 3.17 3.82 42.01
CA THR A 639 4.10 3.99 40.92
C THR A 639 5.12 2.88 40.93
N GLY A 640 5.60 2.50 39.75
CA GLY A 640 6.51 1.38 39.61
C GLY A 640 7.43 1.57 38.43
N PHE A 641 8.66 1.11 38.60
CA PHE A 641 9.66 1.07 37.55
C PHE A 641 10.10 -0.37 37.38
N THR A 642 10.22 -0.86 36.15
CA THR A 642 10.74 -2.20 35.86
C THR A 642 11.81 -2.12 34.80
N PHE A 643 12.96 -2.70 35.10
CA PHE A 643 14.03 -2.97 34.15
C PHE A 643 13.98 -4.45 33.78
N SER A 644 14.10 -4.78 32.50
CA SER A 644 14.23 -6.15 32.05
C SER A 644 15.31 -6.27 30.98
N TYR A 645 16.10 -7.33 31.06
CA TYR A 645 17.22 -7.57 30.16
C TYR A 645 17.20 -9.04 29.68
N PRO A 646 17.38 -9.30 28.37
CA PRO A 646 17.48 -10.65 27.85
C PRO A 646 18.83 -11.27 28.28
N LEU A 647 18.79 -12.24 29.19
CA LEU A 647 19.98 -12.96 29.66
C LEU A 647 20.43 -14.02 28.64
N TRP A 648 19.49 -14.64 27.95
CA TRP A 648 19.70 -15.59 26.85
C TRP A 648 18.56 -15.47 25.81
N LYS A 649 18.64 -16.19 24.68
CA LYS A 649 17.69 -16.11 23.55
C LYS A 649 16.20 -16.08 23.92
N LYS A 650 15.79 -16.74 25.01
CA LYS A 650 14.39 -16.79 25.47
C LYS A 650 14.22 -16.49 26.97
N ILE A 651 15.31 -16.24 27.68
CA ILE A 651 15.29 -16.04 29.13
C ILE A 651 15.58 -14.58 29.41
N TYR A 652 14.74 -13.94 30.21
CA TYR A 652 14.90 -12.56 30.62
C TYR A 652 14.97 -12.46 32.15
N GLY A 653 15.84 -11.56 32.62
CA GLY A 653 15.86 -11.12 34.01
C GLY A 653 15.09 -9.80 34.13
N SER A 654 14.53 -9.54 35.30
CA SER A 654 13.87 -8.26 35.61
C SER A 654 14.13 -7.81 37.03
N ILE A 655 14.20 -6.49 37.21
CA ILE A 655 14.28 -5.82 38.50
C ILE A 655 13.21 -4.75 38.50
N GLY A 656 12.25 -4.86 39.41
CA GLY A 656 11.18 -3.90 39.61
C GLY A 656 11.32 -3.18 40.94
N TYR A 657 10.97 -1.90 40.98
CA TYR A 657 10.70 -1.16 42.20
C TYR A 657 9.24 -0.70 42.16
N ARG A 658 8.52 -0.87 43.27
CA ARG A 658 7.11 -0.48 43.41
C ARG A 658 6.93 0.26 44.73
N LEU A 659 6.29 1.44 44.64
CA LEU A 659 5.83 2.22 45.76
C LEU A 659 4.30 2.36 45.68
N THR A 660 3.58 1.89 46.70
CA THR A 660 2.12 2.03 46.80
C THR A 660 1.73 2.74 48.08
N LEU A 661 0.64 3.50 47.99
CA LEU A 661 -0.14 4.00 49.11
C LEU A 661 -1.50 3.31 49.01
N ASP A 662 -1.79 2.47 49.99
CA ASP A 662 -3.01 1.70 50.10
C ASP A 662 -3.86 2.26 51.23
N GLU A 663 -5.11 2.58 50.93
CA GLU A 663 -6.09 3.16 51.86
C GLU A 663 -7.32 2.25 51.94
N ILE A 664 -7.57 1.74 53.14
CA ILE A 664 -8.77 0.99 53.49
C ILE A 664 -9.77 1.96 54.14
N GLN A 665 -10.90 2.17 53.47
CA GLN A 665 -11.92 3.15 53.86
C GLN A 665 -13.33 2.55 53.83
N ASP A 666 -14.33 3.29 54.33
CA ASP A 666 -15.74 2.90 54.36
C ASP A 666 -15.99 1.52 54.99
N VAL A 667 -15.27 1.21 56.08
CA VAL A 667 -15.37 -0.09 56.75
C VAL A 667 -16.70 -0.22 57.50
N ASN A 668 -17.48 -1.23 57.15
CA ASN A 668 -18.70 -1.59 57.87
C ASN A 668 -18.35 -2.33 59.16
N ASN A 669 -18.38 -1.62 60.29
CA ASN A 669 -18.05 -2.19 61.60
C ASN A 669 -18.94 -3.37 62.03
N ALA A 670 -20.15 -3.53 61.47
CA ALA A 670 -21.00 -4.67 61.80
C ALA A 670 -20.57 -5.95 61.07
N THR A 671 -20.09 -5.84 59.83
CA THR A 671 -19.82 -7.00 58.96
C THR A 671 -18.34 -7.24 58.67
N ALA A 672 -17.46 -6.27 58.93
CA ALA A 672 -16.04 -6.40 58.62
C ALA A 672 -15.31 -7.38 59.58
N PRO A 673 -14.44 -8.26 59.06
CA PRO A 673 -13.55 -9.10 59.86
C PRO A 673 -12.67 -8.30 60.81
N TRP A 674 -12.25 -8.93 61.92
CA TRP A 674 -11.28 -8.32 62.86
C TRP A 674 -9.98 -7.90 62.16
N TYR A 675 -9.58 -8.64 61.12
CA TYR A 675 -8.40 -8.35 60.30
C TYR A 675 -8.49 -6.98 59.62
N ILE A 676 -9.58 -6.71 58.91
CA ILE A 676 -9.81 -5.43 58.21
C ILE A 676 -10.01 -4.29 59.22
N LYS A 677 -10.75 -4.54 60.30
CA LYS A 677 -11.07 -3.52 61.31
C LYS A 677 -9.84 -2.89 61.93
N GLY A 678 -8.86 -3.69 62.30
CA GLY A 678 -7.70 -3.08 62.91
C GLY A 678 -6.55 -2.80 61.94
N GLU A 679 -6.64 -3.16 60.65
CA GLU A 679 -5.80 -2.55 59.60
C GLU A 679 -6.12 -1.05 59.49
N VAL A 680 -7.37 -0.67 59.77
CA VAL A 680 -7.77 0.72 59.95
C VAL A 680 -7.31 1.28 61.31
N GLY A 681 -7.34 0.47 62.38
CA GLY A 681 -6.93 0.88 63.74
C GLY A 681 -8.07 1.51 64.56
N PRO A 682 -7.91 1.70 65.89
CA PRO A 682 -8.93 2.33 66.72
C PRO A 682 -9.16 3.78 66.30
N THR A 683 -10.43 4.21 66.27
CA THR A 683 -10.85 5.56 65.85
C THR A 683 -10.48 6.66 66.85
N ASP A 684 -9.79 6.32 67.95
CA ASP A 684 -9.47 7.22 69.04
C ASP A 684 -7.96 7.17 69.39
N THR A 685 -7.34 8.35 69.36
CA THR A 685 -6.00 8.78 69.85
C THR A 685 -4.71 8.56 69.02
N THR A 686 -4.10 9.70 68.65
CA THR A 686 -2.64 10.01 68.60
C THR A 686 -1.68 9.27 67.65
N VAL A 687 -2.15 8.62 66.57
CA VAL A 687 -1.26 8.01 65.56
C VAL A 687 -0.87 9.01 64.45
N VAL A 688 0.39 8.95 64.00
CA VAL A 688 1.03 9.89 63.04
C VAL A 688 0.53 9.72 61.59
N ASN A 689 -0.10 8.58 61.26
CA ASN A 689 -0.81 8.33 60.00
C ASN A 689 -2.32 8.23 60.25
N PRO A 690 -3.18 8.74 59.36
CA PRO A 690 -4.62 8.56 59.47
C PRO A 690 -4.98 7.06 59.46
N PRO A 691 -5.98 6.62 60.25
CA PRO A 691 -6.44 5.24 60.32
C PRO A 691 -6.66 4.64 58.91
N GLY A 692 -6.01 3.51 58.57
CA GLY A 692 -6.24 2.76 57.33
C GLY A 692 -5.37 3.10 56.12
N GLN A 693 -4.37 3.99 56.24
CA GLN A 693 -3.39 4.24 55.18
C GLN A 693 -2.06 3.52 55.44
N THR A 694 -1.55 2.78 54.46
CA THR A 694 -0.24 2.13 54.51
C THR A 694 0.59 2.40 53.26
N VAL A 695 1.88 2.61 53.45
CA VAL A 695 2.85 2.78 52.36
C VAL A 695 3.66 1.50 52.20
N THR A 696 3.65 0.92 51.00
CA THR A 696 4.48 -0.25 50.67
C THR A 696 5.55 0.13 49.66
N SER A 697 6.80 0.04 50.06
CA SER A 697 7.98 0.16 49.18
C SER A 697 8.58 -1.23 48.98
N SER A 698 8.73 -1.67 47.74
CA SER A 698 9.16 -3.03 47.43
C SER A 698 10.05 -3.13 46.20
N VAL A 699 11.01 -4.06 46.25
CA VAL A 699 11.87 -4.45 45.12
C VAL A 699 11.53 -5.88 44.71
N THR A 700 11.35 -6.11 43.42
CA THR A 700 11.06 -7.43 42.85
C THR A 700 12.18 -7.86 41.92
N LEU A 701 12.76 -9.03 42.17
CA LEU A 701 13.67 -9.71 41.24
C LEU A 701 12.88 -10.81 40.53
N GLY A 702 12.97 -10.87 39.21
CA GLY A 702 12.26 -11.86 38.40
C GLY A 702 13.15 -12.50 37.35
N ILE A 703 12.91 -13.78 37.07
CA ILE A 703 13.48 -14.49 35.93
C ILE A 703 12.36 -15.24 35.20
N GLY A 704 12.30 -15.08 33.88
CA GLY A 704 11.24 -15.65 33.08
C GLY A 704 11.71 -16.21 31.75
N ILE A 705 10.89 -17.08 31.18
CA ILE A 705 11.03 -17.64 29.84
C ILE A 705 9.68 -17.60 29.14
N ASP A 706 9.68 -17.22 27.86
CA ASP A 706 8.55 -17.40 26.97
C ASP A 706 9.03 -17.97 25.64
N ASP A 707 8.62 -19.20 25.34
CA ASP A 707 8.89 -19.87 24.07
C ASP A 707 7.62 -20.28 23.32
N THR A 708 6.49 -19.64 23.65
CA THR A 708 5.21 -19.85 22.99
C THR A 708 5.20 -19.39 21.53
N ASP A 709 4.40 -20.07 20.71
CA ASP A 709 4.26 -19.79 19.28
C ASP A 709 3.33 -18.61 18.97
N ASP A 710 2.34 -18.37 19.82
CA ASP A 710 1.39 -17.26 19.74
C ASP A 710 1.19 -16.66 21.13
N SER A 711 1.14 -15.33 21.24
CA SER A 711 1.05 -14.65 22.53
C SER A 711 -0.33 -14.70 23.18
N ILE A 712 -1.40 -14.92 22.41
CA ILE A 712 -2.81 -14.84 22.85
C ILE A 712 -3.42 -16.24 23.00
N PHE A 713 -3.27 -17.10 21.99
CA PHE A 713 -3.72 -18.49 22.02
C PHE A 713 -2.60 -19.46 21.63
N PRO A 714 -1.57 -19.63 22.48
CA PRO A 714 -0.49 -20.58 22.25
C PRO A 714 -1.02 -21.98 21.92
N THR A 715 -0.41 -22.63 20.93
CA THR A 715 -0.65 -24.04 20.61
C THR A 715 0.51 -24.95 21.02
N LYS A 716 1.70 -24.38 21.15
CA LYS A 716 2.91 -25.07 21.60
C LYS A 716 3.82 -24.13 22.38
N GLY A 717 4.65 -24.71 23.24
CA GLY A 717 5.66 -23.98 24.00
C GLY A 717 5.28 -23.81 25.47
N THR A 718 5.95 -22.90 26.13
CA THR A 718 6.13 -22.80 27.58
C THR A 718 6.29 -21.33 27.93
N ARG A 719 5.54 -20.89 28.93
CA ARG A 719 5.76 -19.61 29.60
C ARG A 719 5.99 -19.91 31.07
N ALA A 720 7.08 -19.42 31.64
CA ALA A 720 7.31 -19.53 33.07
C ALA A 720 7.93 -18.24 33.62
N ASN A 721 7.59 -17.90 34.86
CA ASN A 721 8.14 -16.75 35.56
C ASN A 721 8.27 -17.07 37.06
N LEU A 722 9.48 -16.89 37.58
CA LEU A 722 9.81 -16.94 39.01
C LEU A 722 10.12 -15.52 39.46
N PHE A 723 9.56 -15.09 40.59
CA PHE A 723 9.90 -13.82 41.19
C PHE A 723 10.00 -13.89 42.71
N VAL A 724 10.83 -13.01 43.26
CA VAL A 724 10.96 -12.74 44.68
C VAL A 724 10.83 -11.25 44.88
N GLN A 725 9.88 -10.84 45.72
CA GLN A 725 9.61 -9.46 46.06
C GLN A 725 9.91 -9.24 47.54
N GLN A 726 10.74 -8.24 47.83
CA GLN A 726 11.03 -7.79 49.19
C GLN A 726 10.36 -6.44 49.41
N ALA A 727 9.48 -6.35 50.40
CA ALA A 727 8.91 -5.09 50.89
C ALA A 727 9.52 -4.71 52.25
N GLY A 728 9.60 -3.41 52.55
CA GLY A 728 10.07 -2.93 53.85
C GLY A 728 11.59 -3.02 54.05
N GLY A 729 12.02 -3.03 55.32
CA GLY A 729 13.43 -3.14 55.70
C GLY A 729 14.25 -1.94 55.20
N TYR A 730 15.30 -2.21 54.41
CA TYR A 730 16.15 -1.17 53.80
C TYR A 730 15.40 -0.23 52.85
N PHE A 731 14.22 -0.62 52.36
CA PHE A 731 13.44 0.14 51.39
C PHE A 731 12.38 1.05 52.02
N GLY A 732 12.22 1.02 53.35
CA GLY A 732 11.21 1.79 54.09
C GLY A 732 9.77 1.34 53.81
N GLY A 733 8.80 2.15 54.24
CA GLY A 733 7.37 1.81 54.21
C GLY A 733 6.90 1.11 55.48
N ASP A 734 5.58 0.99 55.62
CA ASP A 734 4.90 0.46 56.81
C ASP A 734 4.82 -1.07 56.79
N ASN A 735 4.97 -1.68 55.61
CA ASN A 735 4.78 -3.11 55.38
C ASN A 735 6.11 -3.81 55.09
N SER A 736 6.38 -4.91 55.80
CA SER A 736 7.61 -5.69 55.70
C SER A 736 7.32 -7.17 55.46
N TYR A 737 7.63 -7.66 54.25
CA TYR A 737 7.40 -9.06 53.87
C TYR A 737 8.28 -9.48 52.69
N THR A 738 8.48 -10.79 52.53
CA THR A 738 9.05 -11.42 51.33
C THR A 738 7.96 -12.22 50.63
N LYS A 739 7.72 -11.95 49.35
CA LYS A 739 6.73 -12.63 48.52
C LYS A 739 7.41 -13.36 47.38
N THR A 740 7.28 -14.68 47.34
CA THR A 740 7.87 -15.53 46.32
C THR A 740 6.76 -16.15 45.49
N GLY A 741 6.89 -16.13 44.17
CA GLY A 741 5.89 -16.69 43.28
C GLY A 741 6.50 -17.35 42.06
N PHE A 742 5.90 -18.46 41.64
CA PHE A 742 6.24 -19.16 40.41
C PHE A 742 4.99 -19.45 39.60
N THR A 743 5.06 -19.14 38.31
CA THR A 743 3.99 -19.41 37.34
C THR A 743 4.57 -20.19 36.18
N VAL A 744 3.83 -21.18 35.68
CA VAL A 744 4.19 -21.98 34.51
C VAL A 744 2.96 -22.30 33.68
N ALA A 745 3.07 -22.24 32.36
CA ALA A 745 2.06 -22.66 31.42
C ALA A 745 2.75 -23.42 30.28
N LYS A 746 2.39 -24.69 30.08
CA LYS A 746 2.93 -25.55 29.02
C LYS A 746 1.80 -25.96 28.08
N PHE A 747 2.04 -25.82 26.79
CA PHE A 747 1.08 -26.11 25.72
C PHE A 747 1.62 -27.26 24.86
N PHE A 748 0.81 -28.29 24.72
CA PHE A 748 1.11 -29.49 23.96
C PHE A 748 0.15 -29.60 22.78
N PRO A 749 0.64 -29.52 21.53
CA PRO A 749 -0.19 -29.79 20.37
C PRO A 749 -0.49 -31.29 20.31
N LEU A 750 -1.76 -31.63 20.16
CA LEU A 750 -2.28 -32.98 20.03
C LEU A 750 -2.86 -33.19 18.62
N PRO A 751 -3.12 -34.45 18.19
CA PRO A 751 -3.76 -34.73 16.90
C PRO A 751 -5.10 -33.98 16.73
N LEU A 752 -5.56 -33.84 15.48
CA LEU A 752 -6.81 -33.14 15.12
C LEU A 752 -6.84 -31.63 15.43
N ASN A 753 -5.67 -31.00 15.62
CA ASN A 753 -5.52 -29.59 16.05
C ASN A 753 -6.06 -29.33 17.48
N LEU A 754 -6.04 -30.37 18.32
CA LEU A 754 -6.30 -30.23 19.75
C LEU A 754 -5.06 -29.65 20.43
N VAL A 755 -5.26 -28.90 21.51
CA VAL A 755 -4.17 -28.39 22.35
C VAL A 755 -4.47 -28.75 23.80
N PHE A 756 -3.56 -29.48 24.43
CA PHE A 756 -3.59 -29.67 25.87
C PHE A 756 -2.73 -28.60 26.54
N ALA A 757 -3.30 -27.84 27.46
CA ALA A 757 -2.59 -26.82 28.22
C ALA A 757 -2.60 -27.17 29.71
N ALA A 758 -1.42 -27.18 30.32
CA ALA A 758 -1.24 -27.35 31.75
C ALA A 758 -0.64 -26.07 32.33
N LYS A 759 -1.35 -25.42 33.26
CA LYS A 759 -0.95 -24.16 33.88
C LYS A 759 -0.87 -24.34 35.39
N GLY A 760 0.21 -23.88 36.00
CA GLY A 760 0.45 -23.93 37.43
C GLY A 760 0.81 -22.55 37.98
N ARG A 761 0.32 -22.24 39.18
CA ARG A 761 0.73 -21.06 39.96
C ARG A 761 0.95 -21.48 41.40
N ILE A 762 2.07 -21.09 41.98
CA ILE A 762 2.39 -21.30 43.39
C ILE A 762 2.96 -20.01 43.95
N GLY A 763 2.56 -19.65 45.17
CA GLY A 763 3.01 -18.42 45.81
C GLY A 763 3.02 -18.53 47.31
N ASN A 764 3.93 -17.80 47.95
CA ASN A 764 4.06 -17.72 49.39
C ASN A 764 4.52 -16.31 49.80
N ILE A 765 4.00 -15.85 50.94
CA ILE A 765 4.33 -14.58 51.57
C ILE A 765 4.78 -14.86 53.00
N GLU A 766 6.00 -14.46 53.30
CA GLU A 766 6.58 -14.50 54.65
C GLU A 766 6.63 -13.08 55.18
N SER A 767 5.95 -12.81 56.29
CA SER A 767 6.03 -11.50 56.93
C SER A 767 7.29 -11.39 57.77
N HIS A 768 7.87 -10.19 57.75
CA HIS A 768 8.96 -9.78 58.64
C HIS A 768 8.55 -8.59 59.50
N ASN A 769 7.25 -8.34 59.65
CA ASN A 769 6.77 -7.24 60.45
C ASN A 769 7.03 -7.54 61.94
N THR A 770 7.78 -6.67 62.60
CA THR A 770 8.20 -6.84 64.00
C THR A 770 7.28 -6.10 64.98
N ASP A 771 6.42 -5.23 64.48
CA ASP A 771 5.49 -4.47 65.30
C ASP A 771 4.25 -5.30 65.64
N LYS A 772 4.19 -5.78 66.90
CA LYS A 772 3.07 -6.56 67.43
C LYS A 772 1.82 -5.71 67.71
N GLN A 773 1.87 -4.40 67.47
CA GLN A 773 0.75 -3.49 67.70
C GLN A 773 -0.35 -3.62 66.64
N PHE A 774 -0.03 -4.22 65.48
CA PHE A 774 -0.99 -4.61 64.45
C PHE A 774 -1.17 -6.13 64.44
N PRO A 775 -2.38 -6.66 64.71
CA PRO A 775 -2.71 -8.08 64.62
C PRO A 775 -2.49 -8.79 63.26
N TYR A 776 -1.88 -8.14 62.26
CA TYR A 776 -1.78 -8.61 60.87
C TYR A 776 -0.35 -8.62 60.38
N ASP A 777 0.10 -9.79 59.93
CA ASP A 777 1.44 -9.97 59.41
C ASP A 777 1.59 -9.47 57.95
N VAL A 778 0.52 -9.46 57.14
CA VAL A 778 0.57 -9.11 55.71
C VAL A 778 -0.66 -8.28 55.32
N PRO A 779 -0.52 -7.09 54.71
CA PRO A 779 -1.64 -6.24 54.29
C PRO A 779 -2.65 -6.97 53.41
N ILE A 780 -3.95 -6.68 53.54
CA ILE A 780 -4.99 -7.37 52.76
C ILE A 780 -4.80 -7.19 51.24
N SER A 781 -4.24 -6.06 50.82
CA SER A 781 -3.89 -5.74 49.44
C SER A 781 -2.88 -6.72 48.81
N GLU A 782 -2.08 -7.40 49.64
CA GLU A 782 -1.00 -8.27 49.18
C GLU A 782 -1.34 -9.77 49.26
N ARG A 783 -2.39 -10.13 49.98
CA ARG A 783 -2.81 -11.52 50.20
C ARG A 783 -3.36 -12.14 48.91
N TYR A 784 -3.18 -13.45 48.76
CA TYR A 784 -3.67 -14.17 47.59
C TYR A 784 -5.17 -14.45 47.70
N VAL A 785 -5.94 -13.98 46.73
CA VAL A 785 -7.35 -14.34 46.54
C VAL A 785 -7.49 -15.03 45.18
N LEU A 786 -8.15 -16.18 45.15
CA LEU A 786 -8.42 -16.96 43.94
C LEU A 786 -9.90 -16.83 43.55
N GLY A 787 -10.27 -17.38 42.39
CA GLY A 787 -11.59 -17.27 41.76
C GLY A 787 -11.56 -16.55 40.41
N GLY A 788 -12.57 -16.80 39.58
CA GLY A 788 -12.75 -16.18 38.26
C GLY A 788 -11.93 -16.79 37.11
N LEU A 789 -12.02 -16.15 35.93
CA LEU A 789 -11.54 -16.64 34.62
C LEU A 789 -10.05 -16.99 34.53
N THR A 790 -9.23 -16.49 35.47
CA THR A 790 -7.77 -16.59 35.44
C THR A 790 -7.20 -17.58 36.44
N THR A 791 -7.99 -18.03 37.42
CA THR A 791 -7.53 -18.96 38.46
C THR A 791 -8.45 -20.17 38.54
N ILE A 792 -9.52 -20.16 39.34
CA ILE A 792 -10.46 -21.28 39.45
C ILE A 792 -11.84 -20.82 38.99
N ARG A 793 -12.21 -21.22 37.77
CA ARG A 793 -13.48 -20.86 37.14
C ARG A 793 -14.64 -21.53 37.86
N GLY A 794 -15.78 -20.84 37.96
CA GLY A 794 -16.93 -21.37 38.70
C GLY A 794 -16.97 -20.94 40.17
N LEU A 795 -15.87 -20.42 40.71
CA LEU A 795 -15.79 -19.82 42.05
C LEU A 795 -15.61 -18.31 41.96
N GLN A 796 -16.39 -17.55 42.74
CA GLN A 796 -16.27 -16.08 42.76
C GLN A 796 -14.99 -15.63 43.44
N TYR A 797 -14.87 -16.01 44.72
CA TYR A 797 -13.77 -15.70 45.58
C TYR A 797 -13.47 -16.94 46.40
N LEU A 798 -12.21 -17.35 46.34
CA LEU A 798 -11.66 -18.45 47.10
C LEU A 798 -10.50 -17.92 47.92
N GLY A 799 -10.62 -18.08 49.24
CA GLY A 799 -9.52 -17.92 50.15
C GLY A 799 -9.96 -17.98 51.61
N VAL A 800 -9.03 -17.70 52.51
CA VAL A 800 -9.29 -17.68 53.96
C VAL A 800 -10.36 -16.63 54.27
N ARG A 801 -11.33 -16.97 55.14
CA ARG A 801 -12.44 -16.09 55.53
C ARG A 801 -12.35 -15.74 57.02
N GLY A 802 -12.75 -14.53 57.36
CA GLY A 802 -12.96 -14.13 58.75
C GLY A 802 -14.26 -14.72 59.31
N SER A 803 -14.27 -15.05 60.61
CA SER A 803 -15.47 -15.55 61.30
C SER A 803 -16.62 -14.53 61.25
N GLY A 804 -17.81 -14.96 60.82
CA GLY A 804 -19.03 -14.15 60.83
C GLY A 804 -19.21 -13.18 59.66
N THR A 805 -18.44 -13.31 58.57
CA THR A 805 -18.42 -12.35 57.44
C THR A 805 -18.48 -13.03 56.07
N SER A 806 -18.96 -12.33 55.03
CA SER A 806 -18.94 -12.81 53.63
C SER A 806 -17.58 -12.59 52.94
N ASP A 807 -16.77 -11.66 53.45
CA ASP A 807 -15.53 -11.25 52.80
C ASP A 807 -14.41 -12.30 52.89
N VAL A 808 -13.67 -12.41 51.80
CA VAL A 808 -12.51 -13.27 51.65
C VAL A 808 -11.25 -12.46 51.93
N LEU A 809 -10.54 -12.80 53.00
CA LEU A 809 -9.27 -12.17 53.41
C LEU A 809 -8.10 -12.57 52.50
N GLY A 810 -8.22 -13.73 51.83
CA GLY A 810 -7.12 -14.32 51.08
C GLY A 810 -6.08 -14.99 51.98
N GLY A 811 -5.15 -15.73 51.40
CA GLY A 811 -4.10 -16.46 52.12
C GLY A 811 -2.69 -15.90 51.91
N THR A 812 -1.74 -16.31 52.76
CA THR A 812 -0.30 -16.05 52.57
C THR A 812 0.38 -17.09 51.69
N SER A 813 -0.24 -18.25 51.46
CA SER A 813 0.17 -19.19 50.41
C SER A 813 -0.96 -19.48 49.43
N MET A 814 -0.60 -19.78 48.18
CA MET A 814 -1.55 -20.21 47.15
C MET A 814 -0.97 -21.33 46.28
N LEU A 815 -1.85 -22.20 45.80
CA LEU A 815 -1.56 -23.18 44.76
C LEU A 815 -2.74 -23.24 43.78
N VAL A 816 -2.46 -23.20 42.48
CA VAL A 816 -3.44 -23.34 41.40
C VAL A 816 -2.87 -24.25 40.32
N LEU A 817 -3.69 -25.16 39.82
CA LEU A 817 -3.44 -26.00 38.66
C LEU A 817 -4.67 -25.96 37.73
N ASN A 818 -4.46 -25.56 36.48
CA ASN A 818 -5.48 -25.57 35.42
C ASN A 818 -5.06 -26.51 34.31
N LEU A 819 -5.91 -27.48 34.01
CA LEU A 819 -5.74 -28.41 32.90
C LEU A 819 -6.83 -28.11 31.87
N GLU A 820 -6.44 -27.80 30.63
CA GLU A 820 -7.36 -27.42 29.55
C GLU A 820 -7.13 -28.28 28.31
N ILE A 821 -8.23 -28.65 27.64
CA ILE A 821 -8.21 -29.15 26.26
C ILE A 821 -8.93 -28.13 25.39
N VAL A 822 -8.20 -27.54 24.45
CA VAL A 822 -8.71 -26.55 23.50
C VAL A 822 -8.82 -27.20 22.13
N PHE A 823 -9.96 -27.00 21.46
CA PHE A 823 -10.26 -27.60 20.16
C PHE A 823 -10.90 -26.59 19.20
N PRO A 824 -10.71 -26.71 17.88
CA PRO A 824 -11.34 -25.81 16.92
C PRO A 824 -12.85 -26.08 16.85
N LEU A 825 -13.67 -25.03 16.95
CA LEU A 825 -15.11 -25.09 16.66
C LEU A 825 -15.37 -24.65 15.22
N ILE A 826 -14.95 -23.44 14.87
CA ILE A 826 -15.08 -22.87 13.52
C ILE A 826 -13.74 -22.28 13.12
N LYS A 827 -12.97 -23.03 12.32
CA LYS A 827 -11.60 -22.66 11.93
C LYS A 827 -11.56 -21.33 11.16
N SER A 828 -12.49 -21.12 10.24
CA SER A 828 -12.57 -19.90 9.42
C SER A 828 -12.84 -18.64 10.24
N ALA A 829 -13.52 -18.77 11.37
CA ALA A 829 -13.86 -17.66 12.27
C ALA A 829 -12.89 -17.53 13.46
N GLY A 830 -11.89 -18.40 13.58
CA GLY A 830 -10.98 -18.41 14.73
C GLY A 830 -11.66 -18.76 16.06
N MET A 831 -12.79 -19.47 16.02
CA MET A 831 -13.52 -19.91 17.23
C MET A 831 -13.00 -21.26 17.72
N LYS A 832 -12.71 -21.34 19.02
CA LYS A 832 -12.21 -22.52 19.72
C LYS A 832 -13.14 -22.87 20.87
N GLY A 833 -13.35 -24.16 21.11
CA GLY A 833 -13.95 -24.69 22.32
C GLY A 833 -12.86 -24.99 23.34
N VAL A 834 -13.21 -24.94 24.63
CA VAL A 834 -12.35 -25.38 25.72
C VAL A 834 -13.15 -26.25 26.69
N ILE A 835 -12.53 -27.33 27.17
CA ILE A 835 -12.95 -28.09 28.34
C ILE A 835 -11.81 -27.99 29.35
N PHE A 836 -12.14 -27.83 30.63
CA PHE A 836 -11.13 -27.62 31.66
C PHE A 836 -11.44 -28.31 32.98
N TYR A 837 -10.38 -28.55 33.74
CA TYR A 837 -10.39 -28.91 35.15
C TYR A 837 -9.46 -27.95 35.90
N ASP A 838 -10.00 -27.28 36.91
CA ASP A 838 -9.24 -26.35 37.75
C ASP A 838 -9.21 -26.87 39.19
N THR A 839 -8.05 -26.82 39.81
CA THR A 839 -7.88 -27.14 41.22
C THR A 839 -6.93 -26.17 41.91
N GLY A 840 -7.19 -25.85 43.17
CA GLY A 840 -6.36 -24.92 43.91
C GLY A 840 -7.02 -24.40 45.19
N ASN A 841 -6.24 -23.72 46.01
CA ASN A 841 -6.72 -23.01 47.20
C ASN A 841 -5.66 -22.03 47.72
N THR A 842 -6.02 -21.27 48.74
CA THR A 842 -5.12 -20.40 49.51
C THR A 842 -5.19 -20.71 50.99
N TRP A 843 -4.09 -20.55 51.71
CA TRP A 843 -4.02 -20.85 53.14
C TRP A 843 -3.26 -19.78 53.93
N GLU A 844 -3.46 -19.78 55.25
CA GLU A 844 -2.50 -19.16 56.17
C GLU A 844 -1.31 -20.12 56.38
N GLY A 845 -0.11 -19.66 56.04
CA GLY A 845 1.12 -20.42 56.24
C GLY A 845 1.34 -21.48 55.16
N GLY A 846 1.69 -22.70 55.57
CA GLY A 846 2.09 -23.78 54.65
C GLY A 846 0.98 -24.33 53.74
N TYR A 847 1.39 -25.01 52.67
CA TYR A 847 0.49 -25.63 51.68
C TYR A 847 -0.25 -26.86 52.24
N LYS A 848 -1.56 -26.94 52.01
CA LYS A 848 -2.40 -28.07 52.45
C LYS A 848 -3.03 -28.79 51.25
N LEU A 849 -2.33 -29.77 50.69
CA LEU A 849 -2.75 -30.46 49.46
C LEU A 849 -4.06 -31.26 49.60
N ASN A 850 -4.49 -31.55 50.82
CA ASN A 850 -5.77 -32.21 51.12
C ASN A 850 -6.97 -31.25 51.15
N ASP A 851 -6.74 -29.93 51.13
CA ASP A 851 -7.76 -28.88 51.15
C ASP A 851 -7.71 -28.09 49.83
N LEU A 852 -7.91 -28.78 48.71
CA LEU A 852 -7.96 -28.19 47.38
C LEU A 852 -9.40 -28.13 46.87
N ARG A 853 -9.80 -26.97 46.36
CA ARG A 853 -11.09 -26.82 45.67
C ARG A 853 -10.97 -27.27 44.23
N GLN A 854 -12.02 -27.84 43.67
CA GLN A 854 -12.03 -28.48 42.36
C GLN A 854 -13.24 -28.07 41.53
N THR A 855 -12.99 -27.73 40.27
CA THR A 855 -14.04 -27.37 39.32
C THR A 855 -13.78 -28.00 37.95
N VAL A 856 -14.85 -28.24 37.20
CA VAL A 856 -14.80 -28.67 35.81
C VAL A 856 -15.71 -27.79 34.98
N GLY A 857 -15.39 -27.62 33.71
CA GLY A 857 -16.22 -26.79 32.87
C GLY A 857 -15.90 -26.84 31.41
N ALA A 858 -16.67 -26.05 30.66
CA ALA A 858 -16.51 -25.90 29.23
C ALA A 858 -16.83 -24.47 28.80
N GLY A 859 -16.34 -24.09 27.62
CA GLY A 859 -16.60 -22.76 27.08
C GLY A 859 -16.13 -22.57 25.66
N ILE A 860 -16.29 -21.33 25.19
CA ILE A 860 -15.94 -20.88 23.86
C ILE A 860 -14.96 -19.72 23.98
N ARG A 861 -13.92 -19.76 23.15
CA ARG A 861 -12.92 -18.70 22.98
C ARG A 861 -12.96 -18.25 21.52
N TRP A 862 -13.10 -16.95 21.27
CA TRP A 862 -13.19 -16.42 19.91
C TRP A 862 -12.31 -15.19 19.73
N TYR A 863 -11.47 -15.21 18.69
CA TYR A 863 -10.75 -14.02 18.27
C TYR A 863 -11.62 -13.18 17.33
N SER A 864 -12.41 -12.28 17.90
CA SER A 864 -13.29 -11.40 17.14
C SER A 864 -12.53 -10.18 16.60
N PRO A 865 -13.08 -9.45 15.61
CA PRO A 865 -12.50 -8.19 15.15
C PRO A 865 -12.30 -7.14 16.25
N ILE A 866 -13.05 -7.24 17.36
CA ILE A 866 -12.99 -6.33 18.51
C ILE A 866 -12.14 -6.88 19.68
N GLY A 867 -11.46 -8.02 19.49
CA GLY A 867 -10.55 -8.63 20.48
C GLY A 867 -10.94 -10.04 20.91
N PRO A 868 -10.14 -10.68 21.81
CA PRO A 868 -10.41 -12.01 22.31
C PRO A 868 -11.66 -12.02 23.20
N LEU A 869 -12.53 -12.99 22.95
CA LEU A 869 -13.75 -13.28 23.69
C LEU A 869 -13.60 -14.62 24.40
N ARG A 870 -14.00 -14.68 25.67
CA ARG A 870 -14.12 -15.93 26.43
C ARG A 870 -15.50 -16.00 27.05
N LEU A 871 -16.19 -17.12 26.87
CA LEU A 871 -17.43 -17.45 27.57
C LEU A 871 -17.27 -18.87 28.13
N GLU A 872 -17.12 -18.99 29.44
CA GLU A 872 -16.76 -20.24 30.10
C GLU A 872 -17.71 -20.49 31.28
N TYR A 873 -18.24 -21.71 31.39
CA TYR A 873 -19.06 -22.16 32.53
C TYR A 873 -18.23 -23.12 33.38
N GLY A 874 -18.08 -22.82 34.67
CA GLY A 874 -17.44 -23.69 35.66
C GLY A 874 -18.45 -24.28 36.62
N TYR A 875 -18.36 -25.58 36.86
CA TYR A 875 -19.14 -26.36 37.82
C TYR A 875 -18.24 -26.81 38.98
N VAL A 876 -18.71 -26.62 40.22
CA VAL A 876 -17.95 -26.91 41.45
C VAL A 876 -18.17 -28.37 41.84
N LEU A 877 -17.10 -29.18 41.88
CA LEU A 877 -17.17 -30.60 42.20
C LEU A 877 -17.29 -30.85 43.70
N ASP A 878 -16.57 -30.06 44.51
CA ASP A 878 -16.50 -30.14 45.97
C ASP A 878 -17.27 -28.97 46.60
N ARG A 879 -18.55 -28.86 46.25
CA ARG A 879 -19.43 -27.76 46.69
C ARG A 879 -19.61 -27.76 48.22
N LYS A 880 -19.42 -26.60 48.86
CA LYS A 880 -19.71 -26.40 50.29
C LYS A 880 -21.15 -25.91 50.52
N GLU A 881 -21.67 -26.06 51.74
CA GLU A 881 -22.98 -25.50 52.13
C GLU A 881 -22.96 -23.97 51.94
N ASN A 882 -24.02 -23.41 51.33
CA ASN A 882 -24.15 -22.00 50.93
C ASN A 882 -23.27 -21.52 49.75
N GLU A 883 -22.73 -22.42 48.95
CA GLU A 883 -22.02 -22.09 47.71
C GLU A 883 -22.88 -22.38 46.46
N SER A 884 -22.66 -21.64 45.36
CA SER A 884 -23.29 -21.95 44.07
C SER A 884 -22.75 -23.26 43.48
N ALA A 885 -23.58 -24.00 42.75
CA ALA A 885 -23.15 -25.20 42.04
C ALA A 885 -22.22 -24.90 40.84
N GLY A 886 -22.29 -23.69 40.29
CA GLY A 886 -21.48 -23.24 39.17
C GLY A 886 -21.84 -21.82 38.75
N ARG A 887 -21.15 -21.30 37.72
CA ARG A 887 -21.41 -19.95 37.19
C ARG A 887 -20.81 -19.76 35.80
N TRP A 888 -21.42 -18.84 35.07
CA TRP A 888 -20.91 -18.32 33.79
C TRP A 888 -19.94 -17.17 34.04
N GLU A 889 -18.88 -17.15 33.24
CA GLU A 889 -17.89 -16.08 33.24
C GLU A 889 -17.60 -15.65 31.81
N PHE A 890 -17.43 -14.34 31.61
CA PHE A 890 -17.31 -13.76 30.29
C PHE A 890 -16.27 -12.63 30.21
N SER A 891 -15.51 -12.57 29.13
CA SER A 891 -14.63 -11.42 28.86
C SER A 891 -14.62 -11.07 27.38
N ILE A 892 -14.64 -9.76 27.06
CA ILE A 892 -14.37 -9.22 25.72
C ILE A 892 -13.20 -8.26 25.81
N GLY A 893 -12.22 -8.41 24.92
CA GLY A 893 -11.18 -7.40 24.73
C GLY A 893 -10.17 -7.27 25.87
N MET A 894 -10.39 -7.95 27.00
CA MET A 894 -9.36 -8.10 28.04
C MET A 894 -8.27 -9.01 27.49
N MET A 895 -7.13 -8.43 27.10
CA MET A 895 -5.89 -9.17 27.12
C MET A 895 -5.54 -9.41 28.60
N MET A 896 -5.67 -10.66 29.04
CA MET A 896 -5.29 -11.11 30.39
C MET A 896 -3.91 -11.74 30.39
#